data_AF-A0A672JP00-F1
#
_entry.id   AF-A0A672JP00-F1
#
_cell.length_a   1.000
_cell.length_b   1.000
_cell.length_c   1.000
_cell.angle_alpha   90.00
_cell.angle_beta   90.00
_cell.angle_gamma   90.00
#
_symmetry.space_group_name_H-M   'P 1'
#
loop_
_entity.id
_entity.type
_entity.pdbx_description
1 polymer ?
#
loop_
_entity_poly.entity_id
_entity_poly.type
_entity_poly.pdbx_seq_one_letter_code
_entity_poly.pdbx_strand_id
1 'polypeptide(L)'
;MEDNSSCSSMVTAVPQSSFLQRILDRLSSTHCLKLGAEEAAPVAVISLQRYLSEQTDCYSYDLTVTDGVWRAKCFLHPSLNQMVHKNILKTGADVSITQCSFVYNERTLGHGYMCIEKIRCCGDRSAVLPDINDVFSLPMLVKQGMERSAVLQSDAPLQLSRKHYLSLWNNDDPEGDMWRSGSSSSVTVLDVSRVTLLSNLGSGLREPWKFLPLLVKIIHKSRLRYYGKFGQKIDYPYQAYFEVADQSGTMSLVLWNELCPEFYQRFTVGTVLYLQNYTLKQSYSNRSRPQMDHHRLQTFTSVEICLNRHNPTAIITVISPKNVRPEWMLPDVCYQFTCRSELDKLANNAACDVIALVTFVGRVERVKSKMTKGPEKYWTYRWIHAVDGTSDHPFVLELFSSSQMDIFSRICPMTYLVCTQMRLCQVEGSLPYLTSSSETEMFVTGCHKGQPYVSDPRVKSFIQWTKTQKDNAVLQKTAVGGHYCYPHPPRTFTQSAADASVQVPLVSAEDLKQELASLQYREHKKLAIQGQITAVRYMERPKVPDAHQPGDEQTVPDTHSPSAAAEQQSRLPSPSSDGSSAGSGRKRIPVRKTKQSSNDGGTSAKRRLVYKDAEEESHHCDPACEEVQHVETEEDNRDSDALSWESSSWATQRQEVREHLCDGGLYRDSVSRRFSFEEKDVLLQWGNLQPTRWHPDLTADAVPPADCPGYYQVTILGINKQIAVDAACFPVVTSDDPRTVGLSQDPHGNTMLSCLSSGFLCPLGDAASHSETALPEPNEILATAGELEDTHLVCILDLCHLGGDEVEILISKVYKVSEVSFS
;
A
#
# COMPACT_ATOMS: atom_id res chain seq x y z
N MET A 1 -32.00 -27.10 63.16
CA MET A 1 -32.03 -25.79 62.48
C MET A 1 -30.63 -25.23 62.59
N GLU A 2 -29.60 -25.87 62.02
CA GLU A 2 -29.41 -26.13 60.56
C GLU A 2 -29.68 -24.81 59.82
N ASP A 3 -28.68 -24.10 59.30
CA ASP A 3 -27.90 -24.55 58.15
C ASP A 3 -26.53 -23.85 57.97
N ASN A 4 -25.73 -24.50 57.13
CA ASN A 4 -24.27 -24.53 57.08
C ASN A 4 -23.54 -23.25 56.64
N SER A 5 -22.47 -22.97 57.39
CA SER A 5 -21.24 -22.38 56.89
C SER A 5 -20.46 -23.44 56.09
N SER A 6 -20.04 -23.13 54.86
CA SER A 6 -18.85 -23.73 54.23
C SER A 6 -18.42 -22.93 52.99
N CYS A 7 -17.14 -22.54 53.01
CA CYS A 7 -16.40 -21.87 51.95
C CYS A 7 -16.49 -22.57 50.60
N SER A 8 -16.70 -21.79 49.53
CA SER A 8 -16.08 -22.05 48.23
C SER A 8 -15.02 -20.97 48.02
N SER A 9 -13.77 -21.41 48.06
CA SER A 9 -12.58 -20.64 47.74
C SER A 9 -12.66 -20.16 46.29
N MET A 10 -12.96 -18.89 46.08
CA MET A 10 -12.49 -18.22 44.88
C MET A 10 -10.97 -18.15 45.00
N VAL A 11 -10.31 -19.04 44.25
CA VAL A 11 -8.89 -18.95 43.95
C VAL A 11 -8.67 -17.56 43.36
N THR A 12 -8.20 -16.62 44.18
CA THR A 12 -7.59 -15.39 43.71
C THR A 12 -6.43 -15.80 42.84
N ALA A 13 -6.64 -15.79 41.53
CA ALA A 13 -5.55 -15.85 40.57
C ALA A 13 -4.57 -14.73 40.97
N VAL A 14 -3.33 -15.12 41.26
CA VAL A 14 -2.22 -14.20 41.49
C VAL A 14 -2.21 -13.19 40.34
N PRO A 15 -2.11 -11.87 40.57
CA PRO A 15 -2.02 -10.92 39.47
C PRO A 15 -0.79 -11.31 38.64
N GLN A 16 -1.01 -11.76 37.40
CA GLN A 16 0.08 -12.04 36.49
C GLN A 16 0.88 -10.74 36.35
N SER A 17 2.16 -10.79 36.73
CA SER A 17 3.04 -9.65 36.61
C SER A 17 3.20 -9.29 35.12
N SER A 18 2.98 -8.02 34.79
CA SER A 18 3.12 -7.47 33.44
C SER A 18 4.41 -7.96 32.78
N PHE A 19 4.29 -8.48 31.57
CA PHE A 19 5.42 -8.98 30.80
C PHE A 19 6.39 -7.84 30.46
N LEU A 20 5.86 -6.69 30.04
CA LEU A 20 6.67 -5.52 29.69
C LEU A 20 7.44 -4.98 30.91
N GLN A 21 6.76 -4.89 32.06
CA GLN A 21 7.39 -4.50 33.33
C GLN A 21 8.53 -5.47 33.71
N ARG A 22 8.27 -6.79 33.67
CA ARG A 22 9.28 -7.81 33.98
C ARG A 22 10.51 -7.71 33.07
N ILE A 23 10.31 -7.48 31.76
CA ILE A 23 11.43 -7.30 30.82
C ILE A 23 12.25 -6.08 31.18
N LEU A 24 11.60 -4.94 31.45
CA LEU A 24 12.30 -3.70 31.77
C LEU A 24 13.10 -3.82 33.07
N ASP A 25 12.52 -4.47 34.09
CA ASP A 25 13.20 -4.71 35.37
C ASP A 25 14.42 -5.63 35.20
N ARG A 26 14.30 -6.68 34.37
CA ARG A 26 15.44 -7.58 34.05
C ARG A 26 16.54 -6.86 33.29
N LEU A 27 16.22 -6.08 32.26
CA LEU A 27 17.20 -5.26 31.52
C LEU A 27 17.96 -4.31 32.47
N SER A 28 17.33 -3.92 33.56
CA SER A 28 17.86 -3.00 34.56
C SER A 28 18.74 -3.67 35.59
N SER A 29 18.44 -4.91 35.97
CA SER A 29 19.19 -5.68 36.98
C SER A 29 20.37 -6.44 36.39
N THR A 30 20.42 -6.61 35.06
CA THR A 30 21.46 -7.40 34.40
C THR A 30 22.70 -6.53 34.14
N HIS A 31 23.90 -7.06 34.38
CA HIS A 31 25.16 -6.41 33.97
C HIS A 31 25.30 -6.27 32.43
N CYS A 32 24.43 -6.94 31.68
CA CYS A 32 24.33 -6.90 30.23
C CYS A 32 23.06 -6.13 29.85
N LEU A 33 23.19 -5.08 29.02
CA LEU A 33 22.06 -4.29 28.52
C LEU A 33 21.24 -5.01 27.44
N LYS A 34 21.36 -6.33 27.33
CA LYS A 34 20.77 -7.14 26.29
C LYS A 34 20.20 -8.42 26.90
N LEU A 35 18.95 -8.71 26.57
CA LEU A 35 18.20 -9.83 27.10
C LEU A 35 17.59 -10.65 25.95
N GLY A 36 17.78 -11.97 25.99
CA GLY A 36 16.90 -12.89 25.27
C GLY A 36 15.69 -13.20 26.15
N ALA A 37 14.48 -13.13 25.59
CA ALA A 37 13.27 -13.48 26.35
C ALA A 37 13.19 -15.01 26.49
N GLU A 38 13.30 -15.51 27.72
CA GLU A 38 13.15 -16.93 28.05
C GLU A 38 11.68 -17.40 27.99
N GLU A 39 10.74 -16.48 28.14
CA GLU A 39 9.29 -16.69 28.09
C GLU A 39 8.73 -15.61 27.16
N ALA A 40 8.13 -15.99 26.03
CA ALA A 40 7.70 -15.07 24.99
C ALA A 40 6.17 -14.90 25.03
N ALA A 41 5.69 -14.02 25.92
CA ALA A 41 4.28 -13.66 25.95
C ALA A 41 3.96 -12.72 24.76
N PRO A 42 2.78 -12.87 24.13
CA PRO A 42 2.35 -11.97 23.07
C PRO A 42 2.08 -10.58 23.64
N VAL A 43 2.49 -9.56 22.89
CA VAL A 43 2.13 -8.15 23.11
C VAL A 43 1.54 -7.59 21.82
N ALA A 44 0.52 -6.74 21.93
CA ALA A 44 -0.10 -6.11 20.78
C ALA A 44 0.70 -4.90 20.30
N VAL A 45 0.83 -4.75 18.99
CA VAL A 45 1.38 -3.55 18.36
C VAL A 45 0.28 -2.49 18.21
N ILE A 46 0.46 -1.33 18.83
CA ILE A 46 -0.55 -0.25 18.84
C ILE A 46 -0.12 0.98 18.04
N SER A 47 1.18 1.19 17.82
CA SER A 47 1.66 2.17 16.85
C SER A 47 2.99 1.76 16.23
N LEU A 48 3.19 2.18 14.99
CA LEU A 48 4.42 2.02 14.23
C LEU A 48 4.72 3.34 13.52
N GLN A 49 5.67 4.11 14.03
CA GLN A 49 5.91 5.50 13.63
C GLN A 49 7.27 5.65 12.96
N ARG A 50 7.31 6.34 11.83
CA ARG A 50 8.49 6.44 10.95
C ARG A 50 9.15 7.82 11.05
N TYR A 51 10.47 7.91 11.00
CA TYR A 51 11.20 9.18 10.95
C TYR A 51 12.56 9.04 10.25
N LEU A 52 13.18 10.16 9.85
CA LEU A 52 14.53 10.16 9.27
C LEU A 52 15.59 9.89 10.34
N SER A 53 16.41 8.86 10.12
CA SER A 53 17.59 8.58 10.96
C SER A 53 18.63 9.71 10.88
N GLU A 54 19.41 9.86 11.95
CA GLU A 54 20.59 10.73 11.96
C GLU A 54 21.87 9.98 11.58
N GLN A 55 21.94 8.68 11.87
CA GLN A 55 23.16 7.88 11.79
C GLN A 55 23.27 7.08 10.48
N THR A 56 22.14 6.86 9.80
CA THR A 56 22.05 6.03 8.62
C THR A 56 21.28 6.75 7.53
N ASP A 57 21.59 6.47 6.27
CA ASP A 57 20.82 6.97 5.12
C ASP A 57 19.54 6.14 4.90
N CYS A 58 18.84 5.81 5.99
CA CYS A 58 17.58 5.06 5.97
C CYS A 58 16.57 5.57 7.00
N TYR A 59 15.32 5.16 6.86
CA TYR A 59 14.28 5.46 7.85
C TYR A 59 14.48 4.63 9.13
N SER A 60 14.14 5.24 10.25
CA SER A 60 14.04 4.59 11.56
C SER A 60 12.59 4.52 12.00
N TYR A 61 12.29 3.58 12.90
CA TYR A 61 10.95 3.30 13.36
C TYR A 61 10.90 3.21 14.88
N ASP A 62 9.90 3.85 15.46
CA ASP A 62 9.50 3.61 16.85
C ASP A 62 8.24 2.72 16.84
N LEU A 63 8.26 1.68 17.67
CA LEU A 63 7.17 0.74 17.87
C LEU A 63 6.59 0.95 19.27
N THR A 64 5.28 1.14 19.38
CA THR A 64 4.62 1.08 20.69
C THR A 64 3.83 -0.21 20.81
N VAL A 65 4.07 -0.95 21.88
CA VAL A 65 3.42 -2.23 22.19
C VAL A 65 2.69 -2.19 23.53
N THR A 66 1.73 -3.10 23.73
CA THR A 66 1.03 -3.28 25.01
C THR A 66 0.82 -4.74 25.36
N ASP A 67 0.92 -5.07 26.64
CA ASP A 67 0.52 -6.36 27.22
C ASP A 67 -0.87 -6.28 27.91
N GLY A 68 -1.63 -5.22 27.63
CA GLY A 68 -2.93 -4.94 28.25
C GLY A 68 -2.84 -4.22 29.59
N VAL A 69 -1.66 -4.12 30.19
CA VAL A 69 -1.45 -3.40 31.46
C VAL A 69 -0.64 -2.14 31.24
N TRP A 70 0.44 -2.23 30.47
CA TRP A 70 1.33 -1.11 30.17
C TRP A 70 1.46 -0.88 28.67
N ARG A 71 1.78 0.36 28.29
CA ARG A 71 2.33 0.68 26.97
C ARG A 71 3.84 0.82 27.07
N ALA A 72 4.58 0.27 26.12
CA ALA A 72 6.01 0.48 26.01
C ALA A 72 6.35 1.01 24.61
N LYS A 73 6.91 2.22 24.57
CA LYS A 73 7.45 2.82 23.35
C LYS A 73 8.92 2.41 23.20
N CYS A 74 9.22 1.74 22.10
CA CYS A 74 10.48 1.08 21.85
C CYS A 74 11.06 1.53 20.51
N PHE A 75 12.38 1.61 20.42
CA PHE A 75 13.08 1.76 19.15
C PHE A 75 13.12 0.40 18.43
N LEU A 76 12.82 0.38 17.13
CA LEU A 76 12.92 -0.82 16.31
C LEU A 76 14.32 -0.92 15.72
N HIS A 77 15.03 -2.00 16.01
CA HIS A 77 16.37 -2.20 15.46
C HIS A 77 16.33 -2.29 13.91
N PRO A 78 17.28 -1.66 13.17
CA PRO A 78 17.24 -1.60 11.71
C PRO A 78 17.16 -2.96 10.98
N SER A 79 17.62 -4.04 11.62
CA SER A 79 17.49 -5.40 11.06
C SER A 79 16.04 -5.86 10.90
N LEU A 80 15.08 -5.19 11.56
CA LEU A 80 13.65 -5.47 11.47
C LEU A 80 12.92 -4.55 10.47
N ASN A 81 13.60 -3.57 9.86
CA ASN A 81 12.99 -2.63 8.91
C ASN A 81 12.32 -3.34 7.73
N GLN A 82 12.88 -4.47 7.26
CA GLN A 82 12.29 -5.25 6.18
C GLN A 82 10.90 -5.79 6.55
N MET A 83 10.66 -6.14 7.82
CA MET A 83 9.34 -6.58 8.28
C MET A 83 8.31 -5.45 8.20
N VAL A 84 8.73 -4.20 8.37
CA VAL A 84 7.87 -3.02 8.16
C VAL A 84 7.63 -2.80 6.67
N HIS A 85 8.69 -2.83 5.86
CA HIS A 85 8.59 -2.61 4.41
C HIS A 85 7.69 -3.65 3.73
N LYS A 86 7.68 -4.90 4.21
CA LYS A 86 6.80 -5.97 3.74
C LYS A 86 5.43 -6.01 4.45
N ASN A 87 5.15 -5.12 5.39
CA ASN A 87 3.93 -5.12 6.21
C ASN A 87 3.69 -6.45 7.00
N ILE A 88 4.76 -7.13 7.39
CA ILE A 88 4.74 -8.29 8.31
C ILE A 88 4.57 -7.80 9.75
N LEU A 89 5.24 -6.70 10.10
CA LEU A 89 5.05 -6.02 11.39
C LEU A 89 4.05 -4.88 11.20
N LYS A 90 2.86 -5.03 11.80
CA LYS A 90 1.73 -4.12 11.59
C LYS A 90 0.97 -3.84 12.89
N THR A 91 0.27 -2.71 12.95
CA THR A 91 -0.60 -2.36 14.08
C THR A 91 -1.82 -3.29 14.15
N GLY A 92 -2.29 -3.59 15.36
CA GLY A 92 -3.39 -4.54 15.59
C GLY A 92 -2.98 -6.01 15.63
N ALA A 93 -1.71 -6.34 15.35
CA ALA A 93 -1.18 -7.70 15.43
C ALA A 93 -0.45 -7.96 16.76
N ASP A 94 -0.42 -9.22 17.18
CA ASP A 94 0.40 -9.65 18.32
C ASP A 94 1.82 -10.01 17.87
N VAL A 95 2.78 -9.67 18.72
CA VAL A 95 4.18 -10.02 18.54
C VAL A 95 4.76 -10.58 19.83
N SER A 96 5.65 -11.54 19.69
CA SER A 96 6.49 -12.06 20.77
C SER A 96 7.87 -11.43 20.70
N ILE A 97 8.23 -10.63 21.70
CA ILE A 97 9.57 -10.04 21.79
C ILE A 97 10.55 -11.12 22.24
N THR A 98 11.44 -11.55 21.35
CA THR A 98 12.41 -12.63 21.64
C THR A 98 13.78 -12.08 22.04
N GLN A 99 14.11 -10.85 21.62
CA GLN A 99 15.33 -10.18 22.02
C GLN A 99 15.13 -8.67 22.09
N CYS A 100 15.57 -8.08 23.20
CA CYS A 100 15.58 -6.64 23.37
C CYS A 100 16.84 -6.18 24.13
N SER A 101 17.16 -4.91 23.99
CA SER A 101 18.24 -4.25 24.70
C SER A 101 17.77 -2.92 25.28
N PHE A 102 18.53 -2.39 26.24
CA PHE A 102 18.33 -1.05 26.76
C PHE A 102 19.44 -0.15 26.24
N VAL A 103 19.07 0.92 25.55
CA VAL A 103 20.02 1.86 24.93
C VAL A 103 20.02 3.16 25.71
N TYR A 104 21.19 3.58 26.19
CA TYR A 104 21.40 4.89 26.78
C TYR A 104 21.96 5.85 25.72
N ASN A 105 21.40 7.05 25.66
CA ASN A 105 22.02 8.14 24.91
C ASN A 105 23.03 8.85 25.80
N GLU A 106 24.29 8.48 25.65
CA GLU A 106 25.40 9.07 26.43
C GLU A 106 25.58 10.57 26.22
N ARG A 107 24.99 11.14 25.15
CA ARG A 107 25.02 12.59 24.90
C ARG A 107 23.98 13.35 25.71
N THR A 108 23.06 12.66 26.41
CA THR A 108 21.94 13.31 27.10
C THR A 108 21.61 12.61 28.41
N LEU A 109 21.80 13.32 29.53
CA LEU A 109 21.52 12.79 30.86
C LEU A 109 20.04 12.39 31.02
N GLY A 110 19.83 11.15 31.47
CA GLY A 110 18.48 10.64 31.73
C GLY A 110 17.67 10.32 30.48
N HIS A 111 18.34 10.08 29.35
CA HIS A 111 17.71 9.62 28.10
C HIS A 111 18.14 8.20 27.77
N GLY A 112 17.21 7.27 27.90
CA GLY A 112 17.37 5.89 27.48
C GLY A 112 16.04 5.29 27.05
N TYR A 113 16.09 4.22 26.28
CA TYR A 113 14.90 3.58 25.73
C TYR A 113 15.14 2.08 25.49
N MET A 114 14.04 1.33 25.42
CA MET A 114 14.08 -0.08 25.00
C MET A 114 14.27 -0.16 23.49
N CYS A 115 15.15 -1.04 23.04
CA CYS A 115 15.38 -1.39 21.64
C CYS A 115 14.93 -2.83 21.42
N ILE A 116 14.03 -3.04 20.47
CA ILE A 116 13.57 -4.37 20.07
C ILE A 116 14.48 -4.85 18.93
N GLU A 117 15.21 -5.94 19.17
CA GLU A 117 16.17 -6.48 18.21
C GLU A 117 15.64 -7.69 17.45
N LYS A 118 14.79 -8.50 18.09
CA LYS A 118 14.13 -9.65 17.45
C LYS A 118 12.71 -9.81 17.95
N ILE A 119 11.82 -10.08 17.01
CA ILE A 119 10.41 -10.37 17.24
C ILE A 119 10.01 -11.64 16.48
N ARG A 120 8.96 -12.29 16.96
CA ARG A 120 8.20 -13.28 16.20
C ARG A 120 6.77 -12.76 16.09
N CYS A 121 6.24 -12.62 14.88
CA CYS A 121 4.83 -12.23 14.72
C CYS A 121 3.92 -13.41 15.08
N CYS A 122 2.86 -13.14 15.82
CA CYS A 122 1.93 -14.12 16.36
C CYS A 122 0.53 -13.84 15.78
N GLY A 123 0.23 -14.44 14.62
CA GLY A 123 -1.05 -14.29 13.95
C GLY A 123 -1.35 -12.87 13.44
N ASP A 124 -2.42 -12.75 12.64
CA ASP A 124 -2.86 -11.47 12.08
C ASP A 124 -3.70 -10.64 13.05
N ARG A 125 -4.29 -11.29 14.06
CA ARG A 125 -5.23 -10.68 15.01
C ARG A 125 -4.66 -10.70 16.41
N SER A 126 -4.75 -9.57 17.09
CA SER A 126 -4.36 -9.49 18.49
C SER A 126 -5.36 -10.19 19.40
N ALA A 127 -4.86 -11.05 20.29
CA ALA A 127 -5.60 -11.60 21.42
C ALA A 127 -5.64 -10.63 22.62
N VAL A 128 -4.81 -9.58 22.62
CA VAL A 128 -4.67 -8.62 23.73
C VAL A 128 -5.61 -7.41 23.57
N LEU A 129 -5.80 -6.92 22.34
CA LEU A 129 -6.60 -5.71 22.06
C LEU A 129 -8.12 -5.84 22.29
N PRO A 130 -8.78 -6.99 22.04
CA PRO A 130 -10.23 -7.12 22.26
C PRO A 130 -10.67 -6.79 23.69
N ASP A 131 -9.78 -6.98 24.68
CA ASP A 131 -10.06 -6.73 26.09
C ASP A 131 -9.81 -5.25 26.51
N ILE A 132 -9.39 -4.38 25.58
CA ILE A 132 -8.98 -3.01 25.85
C ILE A 132 -9.88 -2.00 25.11
N ASN A 133 -10.72 -1.28 25.85
CA ASN A 133 -11.61 -0.27 25.29
C ASN A 133 -10.87 0.98 24.75
N ASP A 134 -9.87 1.47 25.51
CA ASP A 134 -9.04 2.61 25.11
C ASP A 134 -7.58 2.35 25.45
N VAL A 135 -6.80 2.02 24.43
CA VAL A 135 -5.35 1.79 24.55
C VAL A 135 -4.62 3.03 25.06
N PHE A 136 -5.09 4.24 24.74
CA PHE A 136 -4.43 5.47 25.17
C PHE A 136 -4.61 5.78 26.66
N SER A 137 -5.59 5.14 27.31
CA SER A 137 -5.79 5.22 28.77
C SER A 137 -4.74 4.42 29.56
N LEU A 138 -4.09 3.43 28.93
CA LEU A 138 -3.08 2.60 29.60
C LEU A 138 -1.83 3.42 29.95
N PRO A 139 -1.23 3.20 31.13
CA PRO A 139 -0.04 3.93 31.54
C PRO A 139 1.17 3.59 30.66
N MET A 140 2.00 4.60 30.38
CA MET A 140 3.28 4.40 29.68
C MET A 140 4.33 3.88 30.66
N LEU A 141 5.02 2.82 30.28
CA LEU A 141 6.08 2.21 31.06
C LEU A 141 7.33 3.10 31.02
N VAL A 142 7.75 3.57 32.20
CA VAL A 142 8.88 4.49 32.37
C VAL A 142 9.73 4.04 33.56
N LYS A 143 11.05 4.25 33.49
CA LYS A 143 12.03 3.95 34.55
C LYS A 143 12.98 5.12 34.80
N GLN A 144 13.63 5.15 35.96
CA GLN A 144 14.87 5.89 36.21
C GLN A 144 15.93 5.72 35.10
N GLY A 145 16.34 6.85 34.52
CA GLY A 145 17.14 6.91 33.29
C GLY A 145 16.33 7.14 32.00
N MET A 146 14.99 7.07 32.08
CA MET A 146 14.02 7.52 31.07
C MET A 146 13.26 8.78 31.51
N GLU A 147 13.47 9.25 32.75
CA GLU A 147 12.62 10.21 33.48
C GLU A 147 12.59 11.64 32.90
N ARG A 148 13.55 12.02 32.05
CA ARG A 148 13.52 13.30 31.32
C ARG A 148 12.88 13.21 29.95
N SER A 149 12.39 12.03 29.58
CA SER A 149 11.74 11.80 28.30
C SER A 149 10.29 12.24 28.35
N ALA A 150 10.05 13.57 28.34
CA ALA A 150 8.78 14.11 27.87
C ALA A 150 8.41 13.49 26.49
N VAL A 151 9.42 13.02 25.74
CA VAL A 151 9.39 12.27 24.47
C VAL A 151 8.71 10.90 24.55
N LEU A 152 8.76 10.20 25.70
CA LEU A 152 8.02 8.94 25.89
C LEU A 152 6.53 9.18 26.06
N GLN A 153 6.15 10.34 26.59
CA GLN A 153 4.76 10.76 26.75
C GLN A 153 4.26 11.65 25.61
N SER A 154 5.17 12.22 24.82
CA SER A 154 4.86 13.06 23.66
C SER A 154 4.98 12.28 22.35
N ASP A 155 4.32 12.80 21.34
CA ASP A 155 4.37 12.28 19.99
C ASP A 155 5.64 12.73 19.22
N ALA A 156 6.81 12.30 19.70
CA ALA A 156 8.11 12.63 19.12
C ALA A 156 9.10 11.44 19.10
N PRO A 157 10.02 11.35 18.11
CA PRO A 157 10.99 10.26 17.98
C PRO A 157 11.90 10.02 19.19
N LEU A 158 12.13 8.75 19.54
CA LEU A 158 13.01 8.35 20.66
C LEU A 158 14.46 8.78 20.48
N GLN A 159 14.97 8.75 19.26
CA GLN A 159 16.36 9.15 18.98
C GLN A 159 16.56 10.68 19.03
N LEU A 160 15.49 11.48 19.18
CA LEU A 160 15.53 12.94 19.30
C LEU A 160 16.23 13.70 18.15
N SER A 161 16.53 13.02 17.05
CA SER A 161 17.10 13.62 15.84
C SER A 161 16.13 14.57 15.15
N ARG A 162 14.82 14.36 15.38
CA ARG A 162 13.70 15.14 14.85
C ARG A 162 12.66 15.34 15.93
N LYS A 163 11.82 16.36 15.73
CA LYS A 163 10.65 16.64 16.59
C LYS A 163 9.31 16.18 15.99
N HIS A 164 9.35 15.43 14.89
CA HIS A 164 8.15 14.92 14.21
C HIS A 164 8.37 13.52 13.68
N TYR A 165 7.25 12.81 13.53
CA TYR A 165 7.14 11.62 12.70
C TYR A 165 6.69 11.98 11.29
N LEU A 166 7.00 11.10 10.36
CA LEU A 166 6.44 11.06 9.01
C LEU A 166 5.27 10.07 9.00
N SER A 167 4.31 10.29 8.11
CA SER A 167 3.35 9.25 7.75
C SER A 167 4.09 7.96 7.40
N LEU A 168 3.54 6.80 7.80
CA LEU A 168 4.22 5.52 7.70
C LEU A 168 4.58 5.17 6.24
N TRP A 169 3.71 5.56 5.30
CA TRP A 169 3.78 5.08 3.91
C TRP A 169 4.13 6.14 2.88
N ASN A 170 4.11 7.43 3.24
CA ASN A 170 4.53 8.55 2.40
C ASN A 170 5.07 9.72 3.25
N ASN A 171 5.59 10.75 2.59
CA ASN A 171 6.31 11.82 3.30
C ASN A 171 5.51 13.11 3.44
N ASP A 172 4.42 13.26 2.70
CA ASP A 172 3.74 14.55 2.53
C ASP A 172 2.45 14.65 3.36
N ASP A 173 1.95 13.53 3.89
CA ASP A 173 0.74 13.54 4.70
C ASP A 173 1.03 13.92 6.16
N PRO A 174 0.20 14.81 6.77
CA PRO A 174 0.28 15.17 8.18
C PRO A 174 0.22 13.94 9.09
N GLU A 175 1.26 13.71 9.88
CA GLU A 175 1.28 12.68 10.93
C GLU A 175 1.66 13.32 12.27
N GLY A 176 0.87 12.99 13.29
CA GLY A 176 1.13 13.34 14.68
C GLY A 176 0.29 14.47 15.27
N ASP A 177 0.33 14.57 16.59
CA ASP A 177 -0.53 15.45 17.40
C ASP A 177 -0.21 16.94 17.19
N MET A 178 1.00 17.24 16.73
CA MET A 178 1.45 18.59 16.36
C MET A 178 0.54 19.26 15.32
N TRP A 179 -0.10 18.49 14.44
CA TRP A 179 -1.00 19.01 13.41
C TRP A 179 -2.39 19.34 13.96
N ARG A 180 -2.77 18.80 15.11
CA ARG A 180 -4.10 18.97 15.75
C ARG A 180 -4.17 20.21 16.66
N SER A 181 -3.04 20.88 16.88
CA SER A 181 -2.91 21.99 17.83
C SER A 181 -3.53 23.29 17.27
N GLY A 182 -4.82 23.51 17.57
CA GLY A 182 -5.48 24.79 17.30
C GLY A 182 -5.32 25.75 18.48
N SER A 183 -4.45 26.75 18.37
CA SER A 183 -4.54 27.91 19.28
C SER A 183 -5.81 28.68 18.97
N SER A 184 -6.64 28.93 19.99
CA SER A 184 -7.81 29.80 19.85
C SER A 184 -7.33 31.19 19.42
N SER A 185 -7.78 31.68 18.26
CA SER A 185 -7.51 33.05 17.86
C SER A 185 -8.14 33.99 18.88
N SER A 186 -7.31 34.71 19.64
CA SER A 186 -7.77 35.84 20.44
C SER A 186 -8.45 36.84 19.53
N VAL A 187 -9.59 37.41 19.95
CA VAL A 187 -10.27 38.49 19.24
C VAL A 187 -9.38 39.74 19.34
N THR A 188 -8.46 39.89 18.41
CA THR A 188 -7.62 41.09 18.30
C THR A 188 -8.39 42.09 17.43
N VAL A 189 -8.58 43.32 17.92
CA VAL A 189 -9.11 44.41 17.10
C VAL A 189 -8.08 44.70 16.00
N LEU A 190 -8.43 44.39 14.75
CA LEU A 190 -7.54 44.57 13.61
C LEU A 190 -7.64 45.99 13.05
N ASP A 191 -6.52 46.70 13.01
CA ASP A 191 -6.39 47.94 12.25
C ASP A 191 -6.08 47.60 10.78
N VAL A 192 -7.13 47.62 9.96
CA VAL A 192 -7.07 47.41 8.51
C VAL A 192 -6.88 48.72 7.72
N SER A 193 -6.74 49.86 8.39
CA SER A 193 -6.61 51.17 7.71
C SER A 193 -5.26 51.35 6.99
N ARG A 194 -4.25 50.55 7.35
CA ARG A 194 -2.87 50.64 6.84
C ARG A 194 -2.41 49.37 6.12
N VAL A 195 -3.28 48.74 5.34
CA VAL A 195 -2.92 47.57 4.52
C VAL A 195 -2.32 47.99 3.18
N THR A 196 -1.36 47.24 2.66
CA THR A 196 -0.87 47.37 1.29
C THR A 196 -1.57 46.39 0.35
N LEU A 197 -1.62 46.74 -0.93
CA LEU A 197 -2.11 45.84 -1.99
C LEU A 197 -0.98 44.98 -2.56
N LEU A 198 -1.32 43.82 -3.11
CA LEU A 198 -0.38 42.89 -3.77
C LEU A 198 0.33 43.55 -4.96
N SER A 199 -0.35 44.40 -5.73
CA SER A 199 0.24 45.13 -6.85
C SER A 199 1.45 46.00 -6.46
N ASN A 200 1.46 46.53 -5.24
CA ASN A 200 2.54 47.38 -4.74
C ASN A 200 3.80 46.58 -4.38
N LEU A 201 3.67 45.26 -4.21
CA LEU A 201 4.77 44.37 -3.87
C LEU A 201 5.54 43.90 -5.12
N GLY A 202 4.87 43.83 -6.28
CA GLY A 202 5.46 43.32 -7.53
C GLY A 202 6.67 44.12 -8.04
N SER A 203 6.82 45.38 -7.63
CA SER A 203 7.93 46.28 -7.98
C SER A 203 9.01 46.41 -6.90
N GLY A 204 8.81 45.81 -5.72
CA GLY A 204 9.53 46.15 -4.48
C GLY A 204 10.51 45.09 -3.97
N LEU A 205 11.56 44.78 -4.73
CA LEU A 205 12.74 44.07 -4.19
C LEU A 205 13.77 45.03 -3.56
N ARG A 206 13.50 46.34 -3.54
CA ARG A 206 14.42 47.35 -3.01
C ARG A 206 14.04 47.75 -1.59
N GLU A 207 15.01 47.56 -0.71
CA GLU A 207 15.10 47.86 0.72
C GLU A 207 14.39 46.92 1.73
N PRO A 208 15.09 46.48 2.80
CA PRO A 208 14.60 45.47 3.77
C PRO A 208 13.69 46.04 4.87
N TRP A 209 13.05 47.20 4.66
CA TRP A 209 12.22 47.82 5.70
C TRP A 209 10.83 47.20 5.75
N LYS A 210 10.28 47.07 6.96
CA LYS A 210 9.05 46.35 7.29
C LYS A 210 7.92 46.66 6.30
N PHE A 211 7.52 45.66 5.52
CA PHE A 211 6.35 45.79 4.65
C PHE A 211 5.10 46.10 5.48
N LEU A 212 4.21 46.92 4.92
CA LEU A 212 2.90 47.16 5.50
C LEU A 212 2.10 45.84 5.58
N PRO A 213 1.18 45.71 6.53
CA PRO A 213 0.32 44.53 6.63
C PRO A 213 -0.42 44.22 5.33
N LEU A 214 -0.67 42.93 5.09
CA LEU A 214 -1.50 42.44 4.00
C LEU A 214 -2.84 41.93 4.53
N LEU A 215 -3.89 42.16 3.75
CA LEU A 215 -5.20 41.56 3.96
C LEU A 215 -5.57 40.80 2.68
N VAL A 216 -5.56 39.47 2.74
CA VAL A 216 -5.69 38.62 1.55
C VAL A 216 -6.62 37.43 1.82
N LYS A 217 -7.27 36.90 0.78
CA LYS A 217 -8.06 35.67 0.82
C LYS A 217 -7.29 34.54 0.14
N ILE A 218 -7.28 33.34 0.73
CA ILE A 218 -6.74 32.14 0.08
C ILE A 218 -7.71 31.70 -1.01
N ILE A 219 -7.24 31.61 -2.25
CA ILE A 219 -8.02 31.16 -3.40
C ILE A 219 -7.65 29.72 -3.80
N HIS A 220 -6.37 29.34 -3.67
CA HIS A 220 -5.92 27.96 -3.85
C HIS A 220 -4.94 27.54 -2.75
N LYS A 221 -4.93 26.23 -2.47
CA LYS A 221 -4.07 25.58 -1.49
C LYS A 221 -3.34 24.42 -2.17
N SER A 222 -2.03 24.32 -1.98
CA SER A 222 -1.28 23.14 -2.40
C SER A 222 -1.24 22.07 -1.32
N ARG A 223 -0.97 20.82 -1.72
CA ARG A 223 -0.47 19.77 -0.83
C ARG A 223 0.80 20.19 -0.10
N LEU A 224 1.05 19.60 1.06
CA LEU A 224 2.34 19.75 1.76
C LEU A 224 3.46 19.12 0.94
N ARG A 225 4.67 19.66 1.10
CA ARG A 225 5.88 19.10 0.53
C ARG A 225 6.91 18.92 1.63
N TYR A 226 7.34 17.69 1.82
CA TYR A 226 8.46 17.37 2.70
C TYR A 226 9.78 17.51 1.97
N TYR A 227 10.69 18.32 2.49
CA TYR A 227 11.99 18.58 1.90
C TYR A 227 13.17 18.14 2.78
N GLY A 228 12.89 17.44 3.88
CA GLY A 228 13.90 16.94 4.82
C GLY A 228 14.91 16.00 4.17
N LYS A 229 16.17 16.08 4.64
CA LYS A 229 17.29 15.23 4.22
C LYS A 229 18.04 14.67 5.44
N PHE A 230 18.73 13.55 5.26
CA PHE A 230 19.66 13.01 6.26
C PHE A 230 20.68 14.08 6.68
N GLY A 231 20.98 14.14 7.98
CA GLY A 231 21.89 15.13 8.57
C GLY A 231 21.39 16.59 8.63
N GLN A 232 20.27 16.94 8.01
CA GLN A 232 19.74 18.31 8.02
C GLN A 232 19.13 18.65 9.39
N LYS A 233 19.61 19.69 10.06
CA LYS A 233 19.11 20.13 11.39
C LYS A 233 17.91 21.09 11.28
N ILE A 234 16.81 20.63 10.71
CA ILE A 234 15.53 21.36 10.66
C ILE A 234 14.46 20.50 11.33
N ASP A 235 13.78 21.07 12.32
CA ASP A 235 12.83 20.31 13.15
C ASP A 235 11.62 19.84 12.33
N TYR A 236 11.07 20.68 11.46
CA TYR A 236 9.90 20.39 10.63
C TYR A 236 10.14 20.82 9.19
N PRO A 237 10.86 20.05 8.35
CA PRO A 237 11.22 20.48 7.00
C PRO A 237 10.05 20.28 6.01
N TYR A 238 8.98 21.04 6.25
CA TYR A 238 7.79 21.11 5.41
C TYR A 238 7.65 22.50 4.80
N GLN A 239 7.12 22.54 3.59
CA GLN A 239 6.65 23.76 2.96
C GLN A 239 5.28 23.54 2.32
N ALA A 240 4.47 24.59 2.26
CA ALA A 240 3.20 24.59 1.55
C ALA A 240 3.02 25.91 0.79
N TYR A 241 2.40 25.83 -0.38
CA TYR A 241 2.09 26.98 -1.20
C TYR A 241 0.59 27.29 -1.16
N PHE A 242 0.27 28.57 -1.22
CA PHE A 242 -1.08 29.08 -1.31
C PHE A 242 -1.10 30.18 -2.38
N GLU A 243 -2.15 30.24 -3.19
CA GLU A 243 -2.41 31.43 -3.99
C GLU A 243 -3.38 32.31 -3.22
N VAL A 244 -2.93 33.52 -2.89
CA VAL A 244 -3.70 34.50 -2.12
C VAL A 244 -4.06 35.68 -3.01
N ALA A 245 -5.21 36.28 -2.74
CA ALA A 245 -5.74 37.37 -3.54
C ALA A 245 -6.27 38.52 -2.72
N ASP A 246 -6.14 39.72 -3.28
CA ASP A 246 -6.85 40.93 -2.87
C ASP A 246 -7.48 41.59 -4.11
N GLN A 247 -8.03 42.79 -3.96
CA GLN A 247 -8.65 43.53 -5.08
C GLN A 247 -7.69 43.86 -6.24
N SER A 248 -6.37 43.78 -6.03
CA SER A 248 -5.36 44.11 -7.03
C SER A 248 -4.89 42.91 -7.86
N GLY A 249 -5.05 41.69 -7.36
CA GLY A 249 -4.66 40.48 -8.09
C GLY A 249 -4.35 39.30 -7.17
N THR A 250 -3.59 38.34 -7.70
CA THR A 250 -3.16 37.12 -7.00
C THR A 250 -1.64 37.06 -6.87
N MET A 251 -1.15 36.54 -5.75
CA MET A 251 0.28 36.31 -5.50
C MET A 251 0.47 35.01 -4.72
N SER A 252 1.60 34.36 -4.94
CA SER A 252 1.95 33.15 -4.19
C SER A 252 2.41 33.48 -2.77
N LEU A 253 1.96 32.67 -1.82
CA LEU A 253 2.37 32.67 -0.43
C LEU A 253 2.98 31.30 -0.07
N VAL A 254 4.11 31.32 0.63
CA VAL A 254 4.83 30.13 1.07
C VAL A 254 4.88 30.09 2.59
N LEU A 255 4.37 29.00 3.14
CA LEU A 255 4.40 28.67 4.54
C LEU A 255 5.59 27.73 4.79
N TRP A 256 6.47 28.10 5.73
CA TRP A 256 7.70 27.37 6.00
C TRP A 256 7.72 26.74 7.39
N ASN A 257 8.28 25.54 7.43
CA ASN A 257 8.80 24.87 8.61
C ASN A 257 7.79 24.69 9.75
N GLU A 258 8.09 25.23 10.93
CA GLU A 258 7.26 25.18 12.13
C GLU A 258 5.87 25.79 11.92
N LEU A 259 5.71 26.69 10.94
CA LEU A 259 4.41 27.28 10.63
C LEU A 259 3.49 26.32 9.87
N CYS A 260 4.05 25.31 9.17
CA CYS A 260 3.26 24.29 8.49
C CYS A 260 2.35 23.51 9.47
N PRO A 261 2.87 22.84 10.52
CA PRO A 261 2.01 22.16 11.48
C PRO A 261 1.07 23.09 12.25
N GLU A 262 1.46 24.36 12.43
CA GLU A 262 0.65 25.34 13.16
C GLU A 262 -0.56 25.87 12.35
N PHE A 263 -0.40 26.06 11.04
CA PHE A 263 -1.39 26.77 10.21
C PHE A 263 -1.93 25.98 9.02
N TYR A 264 -1.24 24.97 8.49
CA TYR A 264 -1.61 24.33 7.22
C TYR A 264 -3.03 23.76 7.23
N GLN A 265 -3.44 23.07 8.30
CA GLN A 265 -4.80 22.52 8.39
C GLN A 265 -5.88 23.62 8.54
N ARG A 266 -5.53 24.77 9.12
CA ARG A 266 -6.42 25.92 9.34
C ARG A 266 -6.56 26.80 8.10
N PHE A 267 -5.55 26.80 7.24
CA PHE A 267 -5.56 27.51 5.98
C PHE A 267 -6.36 26.70 4.97
N THR A 268 -7.64 26.99 4.84
CA THR A 268 -8.52 26.43 3.81
C THR A 268 -8.81 27.47 2.74
N VAL A 269 -9.17 27.03 1.53
CA VAL A 269 -9.65 27.94 0.49
C VAL A 269 -10.85 28.75 1.01
N GLY A 270 -10.84 30.06 0.74
CA GLY A 270 -11.78 31.04 1.27
C GLY A 270 -11.36 31.70 2.59
N THR A 271 -10.33 31.19 3.27
CA THR A 271 -9.81 31.79 4.51
C THR A 271 -9.23 33.17 4.25
N VAL A 272 -9.59 34.15 5.10
CA VAL A 272 -9.03 35.51 5.05
C VAL A 272 -7.92 35.66 6.09
N LEU A 273 -6.77 36.18 5.65
CA LEU A 273 -5.57 36.35 6.43
C LEU A 273 -5.21 37.83 6.56
N TYR A 274 -4.89 38.25 7.78
CA TYR A 274 -4.16 39.48 8.03
C TYR A 274 -2.71 39.13 8.40
N LEU A 275 -1.76 39.57 7.57
CA LEU A 275 -0.36 39.17 7.63
C LEU A 275 0.52 40.38 7.95
N GLN A 276 1.43 40.22 8.90
CA GLN A 276 2.46 41.21 9.20
C GLN A 276 3.82 40.52 9.31
N ASN A 277 4.90 41.29 9.19
CA ASN A 277 6.27 40.76 9.28
C ASN A 277 6.49 39.59 8.31
N TYR A 278 6.08 39.74 7.05
CA TYR A 278 6.41 38.79 6.00
C TYR A 278 7.66 39.24 5.24
N THR A 279 8.21 38.34 4.42
CA THR A 279 9.31 38.64 3.49
C THR A 279 8.88 38.42 2.05
N LEU A 280 9.55 39.09 1.12
CA LEU A 280 9.41 38.80 -0.31
C LEU A 280 10.67 38.10 -0.80
N LYS A 281 10.48 37.04 -1.59
CA LYS A 281 11.56 36.35 -2.29
C LYS A 281 11.22 36.24 -3.77
N GLN A 282 12.25 36.07 -4.59
CA GLN A 282 12.05 35.68 -5.98
C GLN A 282 11.30 34.34 -6.01
N SER A 283 10.23 34.28 -6.81
CA SER A 283 9.46 33.05 -6.97
C SER A 283 10.34 31.91 -7.48
N TYR A 284 10.13 30.71 -6.92
CA TYR A 284 10.81 29.51 -7.40
C TYR A 284 10.32 29.12 -8.81
N SER A 285 11.24 28.98 -9.76
CA SER A 285 10.91 28.74 -11.18
C SER A 285 10.33 27.37 -11.46
N ASN A 286 10.76 26.33 -10.74
CA ASN A 286 10.42 24.93 -11.05
C ASN A 286 9.20 24.44 -10.25
N ARG A 287 8.25 25.34 -9.99
CA ARG A 287 7.02 25.04 -9.25
C ARG A 287 5.82 24.99 -10.20
N SER A 288 4.96 24.00 -10.02
CA SER A 288 3.60 23.98 -10.57
C SER A 288 2.72 25.04 -9.91
N ARG A 289 1.81 25.65 -10.69
CA ARG A 289 0.83 26.62 -10.21
C ARG A 289 -0.58 26.15 -10.60
N PRO A 290 -1.61 26.50 -9.81
CA PRO A 290 -2.98 26.24 -10.21
C PRO A 290 -3.30 27.03 -11.48
N GLN A 291 -4.27 26.53 -12.25
CA GLN A 291 -4.80 27.28 -13.39
C GLN A 291 -5.90 28.21 -12.88
N MET A 292 -5.73 29.52 -13.11
CA MET A 292 -6.55 30.57 -12.48
C MET A 292 -7.20 31.52 -13.49
N ASP A 293 -7.19 31.18 -14.79
CA ASP A 293 -7.63 32.09 -15.86
C ASP A 293 -9.08 32.56 -15.69
N HIS A 294 -9.93 31.73 -15.06
CA HIS A 294 -11.33 32.05 -14.78
C HIS A 294 -11.53 33.14 -13.72
N HIS A 295 -10.55 33.38 -12.86
CA HIS A 295 -10.64 34.45 -11.85
C HIS A 295 -10.54 35.84 -12.48
N ARG A 296 -9.96 35.98 -13.69
CA ARG A 296 -9.73 37.26 -14.38
C ARG A 296 -8.98 38.29 -13.52
N LEU A 297 -8.17 37.81 -12.58
CA LEU A 297 -7.31 38.61 -11.72
C LEU A 297 -5.92 38.74 -12.34
N GLN A 298 -5.23 39.83 -12.06
CA GLN A 298 -3.82 39.97 -12.43
C GLN A 298 -2.96 39.02 -11.59
N THR A 299 -2.10 38.22 -12.24
CA THR A 299 -1.23 37.27 -11.54
C THR A 299 0.19 37.83 -11.38
N PHE A 300 0.64 38.01 -10.14
CA PHE A 300 2.00 38.44 -9.83
C PHE A 300 2.89 37.22 -9.54
N THR A 301 3.73 36.84 -10.52
CA THR A 301 4.55 35.60 -10.45
C THR A 301 6.04 35.83 -10.23
N SER A 302 6.51 37.08 -10.24
CA SER A 302 7.94 37.41 -10.07
C SER A 302 8.41 37.18 -8.63
N VAL A 303 7.59 37.55 -7.64
CA VAL A 303 7.90 37.46 -6.21
C VAL A 303 6.85 36.62 -5.48
N GLU A 304 7.26 36.02 -4.37
CA GLU A 304 6.40 35.25 -3.47
C GLU A 304 6.50 35.78 -2.03
N ILE A 305 5.37 35.76 -1.33
CA ILE A 305 5.25 36.11 0.08
C ILE A 305 5.76 34.93 0.90
N CYS A 306 6.77 35.13 1.72
CA CYS A 306 7.36 34.10 2.57
C CYS A 306 7.06 34.37 4.05
N LEU A 307 6.38 33.41 4.69
CA LEU A 307 6.10 33.42 6.13
C LEU A 307 7.11 32.54 6.86
N ASN A 308 7.80 33.09 7.86
CA ASN A 308 8.84 32.41 8.64
C ASN A 308 8.65 32.66 10.15
N ARG A 309 9.15 31.76 11.00
CA ARG A 309 9.04 31.89 12.46
C ARG A 309 10.07 32.84 13.08
N HIS A 310 11.26 32.97 12.51
CA HIS A 310 12.39 33.61 13.20
C HIS A 310 13.00 34.82 12.49
N ASN A 311 12.83 34.99 11.17
CA ASN A 311 13.49 36.09 10.47
C ASN A 311 12.71 36.56 9.23
N PRO A 312 11.87 37.59 9.36
CA PRO A 312 11.26 38.06 10.61
C PRO A 312 10.22 37.05 11.13
N THR A 313 9.79 37.20 12.38
CA THR A 313 8.69 36.41 12.94
C THR A 313 7.36 36.89 12.35
N ALA A 314 6.81 36.10 11.43
CA ALA A 314 5.54 36.37 10.80
C ALA A 314 4.41 36.40 11.84
N ILE A 315 3.57 37.43 11.75
CA ILE A 315 2.33 37.53 12.53
C ILE A 315 1.19 37.18 11.59
N ILE A 316 0.52 36.08 11.89
CA ILE A 316 -0.55 35.51 11.07
C ILE A 316 -1.85 35.56 11.88
N THR A 317 -2.80 36.37 11.42
CA THR A 317 -4.14 36.40 12.02
C THR A 317 -5.15 35.83 11.02
N VAL A 318 -5.78 34.71 11.38
CA VAL A 318 -6.88 34.11 10.63
C VAL A 318 -8.18 34.82 11.02
N ILE A 319 -8.83 35.49 10.05
CA ILE A 319 -10.05 36.25 10.30
C ILE A 319 -11.26 35.32 10.16
N SER A 320 -12.12 35.30 11.19
CA SER A 320 -13.39 34.56 11.13
C SER A 320 -14.27 35.08 9.98
N PRO A 321 -14.94 34.21 9.20
CA PRO A 321 -15.83 34.64 8.11
C PRO A 321 -16.87 35.68 8.52
N LYS A 322 -17.35 35.64 9.77
CA LYS A 322 -18.31 36.61 10.33
C LYS A 322 -17.75 38.03 10.49
N ASN A 323 -16.43 38.16 10.57
CA ASN A 323 -15.72 39.42 10.75
C ASN A 323 -15.19 39.98 9.42
N VAL A 324 -15.37 39.24 8.31
CA VAL A 324 -14.95 39.69 6.97
C VAL A 324 -15.94 40.72 6.47
N ARG A 325 -15.46 41.94 6.20
CA ARG A 325 -16.31 43.03 5.72
C ARG A 325 -16.34 43.10 4.20
N PRO A 326 -17.52 43.27 3.56
CA PRO A 326 -17.62 43.46 2.11
C PRO A 326 -16.81 44.67 1.60
N GLU A 327 -16.65 45.70 2.42
CA GLU A 327 -15.86 46.91 2.15
C GLU A 327 -14.39 46.61 1.77
N TRP A 328 -13.87 45.46 2.17
CA TRP A 328 -12.49 45.06 1.86
C TRP A 328 -12.29 44.57 0.42
N MET A 329 -13.38 44.38 -0.34
CA MET A 329 -13.37 44.02 -1.76
C MET A 329 -12.49 42.79 -2.09
N LEU A 330 -12.42 41.82 -1.18
CA LEU A 330 -11.66 40.59 -1.38
C LEU A 330 -12.34 39.69 -2.44
N PRO A 331 -11.63 39.19 -3.46
CA PRO A 331 -12.22 38.40 -4.54
C PRO A 331 -12.94 37.14 -4.04
N ASP A 332 -13.97 36.70 -4.75
CA ASP A 332 -14.66 35.44 -4.45
C ASP A 332 -13.86 34.23 -4.96
N VAL A 333 -14.07 33.09 -4.28
CA VAL A 333 -13.54 31.81 -4.73
C VAL A 333 -14.45 31.29 -5.83
N CYS A 334 -13.86 30.97 -6.99
CA CYS A 334 -14.57 30.49 -8.17
C CYS A 334 -14.02 29.12 -8.57
N TYR A 335 -14.90 28.27 -9.07
CA TYR A 335 -14.59 26.91 -9.53
C TYR A 335 -14.97 26.76 -11.00
N GLN A 336 -14.33 25.82 -11.68
CA GLN A 336 -14.56 25.44 -13.07
C GLN A 336 -15.08 24.00 -13.13
N PHE A 337 -16.29 23.77 -12.60
CA PHE A 337 -16.88 22.44 -12.67
C PHE A 337 -17.08 22.01 -14.12
N THR A 338 -16.53 20.86 -14.50
CA THR A 338 -16.68 20.24 -15.83
C THR A 338 -17.52 18.98 -15.71
N CYS A 339 -18.50 18.81 -16.59
CA CYS A 339 -19.31 17.60 -16.65
C CYS A 339 -18.61 16.54 -17.51
N ARG A 340 -18.93 15.27 -17.33
CA ARG A 340 -18.25 14.18 -18.04
C ARG A 340 -18.40 14.29 -19.55
N SER A 341 -19.56 14.72 -20.06
CA SER A 341 -19.81 14.93 -21.49
C SER A 341 -19.03 16.08 -22.14
N GLU A 342 -18.42 16.95 -21.33
CA GLU A 342 -17.59 18.06 -21.81
C GLU A 342 -16.09 17.73 -21.75
N LEU A 343 -15.73 16.69 -20.99
CA LEU A 343 -14.35 16.35 -20.66
C LEU A 343 -13.50 16.05 -21.91
N ASP A 344 -14.08 15.36 -22.89
CA ASP A 344 -13.39 14.97 -24.14
C ASP A 344 -13.04 16.19 -25.03
N LYS A 345 -13.64 17.36 -24.77
CA LYS A 345 -13.42 18.60 -25.53
C LYS A 345 -12.31 19.47 -24.93
N LEU A 346 -11.87 19.18 -23.71
CA LEU A 346 -10.81 19.93 -23.04
C LEU A 346 -9.44 19.54 -23.62
N ALA A 347 -8.50 20.48 -23.62
CA ALA A 347 -7.13 20.19 -24.03
C ALA A 347 -6.40 19.32 -22.99
N ASN A 348 -5.45 18.50 -23.44
CA ASN A 348 -4.57 17.77 -22.53
C ASN A 348 -3.92 18.71 -21.51
N ASN A 349 -3.82 18.27 -20.25
CA ASN A 349 -3.31 19.01 -19.10
C ASN A 349 -4.15 20.24 -18.66
N ALA A 350 -5.33 20.46 -19.25
CA ALA A 350 -6.28 21.46 -18.75
C ALA A 350 -6.68 21.13 -17.30
N ALA A 351 -6.81 22.17 -16.46
CA ALA A 351 -7.36 22.02 -15.12
C ALA A 351 -8.90 22.06 -15.17
N CYS A 352 -9.54 21.25 -14.34
CA CYS A 352 -10.98 21.33 -14.10
C CYS A 352 -11.33 20.92 -12.68
N ASP A 353 -12.52 21.31 -12.25
CA ASP A 353 -13.13 20.83 -11.01
C ASP A 353 -14.23 19.82 -11.38
N VAL A 354 -14.45 18.79 -10.56
CA VAL A 354 -15.48 17.79 -10.81
C VAL A 354 -16.28 17.49 -9.56
N ILE A 355 -17.55 17.17 -9.75
CA ILE A 355 -18.44 16.61 -8.73
C ILE A 355 -19.15 15.39 -9.33
N ALA A 356 -19.12 14.27 -8.64
CA ALA A 356 -19.70 13.03 -9.14
C ALA A 356 -20.07 12.06 -8.00
N LEU A 357 -20.93 11.08 -8.31
CA LEU A 357 -21.31 9.97 -7.44
C LEU A 357 -20.34 8.81 -7.67
N VAL A 358 -19.64 8.37 -6.62
CA VAL A 358 -18.64 7.31 -6.71
C VAL A 358 -19.30 5.95 -6.96
N THR A 359 -18.82 5.22 -7.96
CA THR A 359 -19.27 3.86 -8.29
C THR A 359 -18.19 2.81 -8.07
N PHE A 360 -16.91 3.15 -8.29
CA PHE A 360 -15.79 2.26 -8.04
C PHE A 360 -14.70 2.94 -7.23
N VAL A 361 -14.11 2.21 -6.28
CA VAL A 361 -12.94 2.65 -5.52
C VAL A 361 -11.91 1.54 -5.49
N GLY A 362 -10.81 1.70 -6.23
CA GLY A 362 -9.68 0.78 -6.19
C GLY A 362 -8.96 0.80 -4.84
N ARG A 363 -8.14 -0.23 -4.61
CA ARG A 363 -7.25 -0.29 -3.44
C ARG A 363 -6.20 0.82 -3.49
N VAL A 364 -5.63 1.14 -2.34
CA VAL A 364 -4.55 2.10 -2.25
C VAL A 364 -3.23 1.48 -2.67
N GLU A 365 -2.55 2.18 -3.57
CA GLU A 365 -1.24 1.80 -4.07
C GLU A 365 -0.23 2.94 -3.85
N ARG A 366 1.04 2.61 -4.02
CA ARG A 366 2.17 3.52 -3.85
C ARG A 366 3.04 3.49 -5.08
N VAL A 367 3.47 4.66 -5.52
CA VAL A 367 4.46 4.80 -6.58
C VAL A 367 5.69 5.52 -6.03
N LYS A 368 6.86 5.01 -6.37
CA LYS A 368 8.13 5.60 -5.98
C LYS A 368 8.40 6.87 -6.81
N SER A 369 8.77 7.95 -6.13
CA SER A 369 9.10 9.21 -6.79
C SER A 369 10.41 9.08 -7.58
N LYS A 370 10.43 9.57 -8.83
CA LYS A 370 11.60 9.54 -9.72
C LYS A 370 12.74 10.49 -9.31
N MET A 371 12.64 11.17 -8.15
CA MET A 371 13.64 12.14 -7.72
C MET A 371 14.90 11.41 -7.19
N THR A 372 16.03 11.61 -7.87
CA THR A 372 17.30 10.93 -7.57
C THR A 372 18.07 11.49 -6.37
N LYS A 373 17.63 12.62 -5.79
CA LYS A 373 18.34 13.32 -4.72
C LYS A 373 17.49 13.44 -3.45
N GLY A 374 17.91 12.78 -2.38
CA GLY A 374 17.29 12.85 -1.06
C GLY A 374 16.81 11.48 -0.57
N PRO A 375 16.13 11.43 0.60
CA PRO A 375 15.55 10.19 1.09
C PRO A 375 14.46 9.71 0.13
N GLU A 376 14.31 8.39 0.04
CA GLU A 376 13.28 7.74 -0.77
C GLU A 376 11.89 8.33 -0.47
N LYS A 377 11.12 8.65 -1.52
CA LYS A 377 9.77 9.21 -1.40
C LYS A 377 8.78 8.36 -2.16
N TYR A 378 7.67 8.05 -1.51
CA TYR A 378 6.52 7.42 -2.13
C TYR A 378 5.36 8.41 -2.20
N TRP A 379 4.55 8.29 -3.26
CA TRP A 379 3.24 8.91 -3.36
C TRP A 379 2.18 7.84 -3.26
N THR A 380 1.12 8.15 -2.53
CA THR A 380 -0.01 7.25 -2.29
C THR A 380 -1.17 7.67 -3.19
N TYR A 381 -1.71 6.72 -3.95
CA TYR A 381 -2.81 6.97 -4.90
C TYR A 381 -3.80 5.80 -4.93
N ARG A 382 -4.96 6.04 -5.55
CA ARG A 382 -5.92 4.99 -5.94
C ARG A 382 -6.71 5.43 -7.17
N TRP A 383 -7.28 4.45 -7.87
CA TRP A 383 -8.20 4.69 -8.97
C TRP A 383 -9.65 4.78 -8.49
N ILE A 384 -10.42 5.72 -9.03
CA ILE A 384 -11.84 5.89 -8.70
C ILE A 384 -12.64 6.07 -9.99
N HIS A 385 -13.82 5.46 -10.05
CA HIS A 385 -14.84 5.82 -11.02
C HIS A 385 -15.98 6.57 -10.34
N ALA A 386 -16.45 7.62 -10.99
CA ALA A 386 -17.59 8.38 -10.53
C ALA A 386 -18.43 8.88 -11.71
N VAL A 387 -19.74 9.03 -11.51
CA VAL A 387 -20.70 9.41 -12.54
C VAL A 387 -21.47 10.68 -12.16
N ASP A 388 -21.80 11.52 -13.14
CA ASP A 388 -22.57 12.75 -12.94
C ASP A 388 -23.92 12.78 -13.69
N GLY A 389 -24.24 11.72 -14.42
CA GLY A 389 -25.46 11.60 -15.20
C GLY A 389 -25.45 12.28 -16.57
N THR A 390 -24.31 12.86 -16.99
CA THR A 390 -24.22 13.57 -18.26
C THR A 390 -23.68 12.71 -19.40
N SER A 391 -23.15 11.53 -19.09
CA SER A 391 -22.57 10.56 -20.03
C SER A 391 -22.76 9.13 -19.49
N ASP A 392 -22.73 8.14 -20.39
CA ASP A 392 -22.72 6.72 -20.04
C ASP A 392 -21.34 6.24 -19.54
N HIS A 393 -20.28 7.01 -19.84
CA HIS A 393 -18.94 6.73 -19.32
C HIS A 393 -18.74 7.39 -17.95
N PRO A 394 -18.00 6.77 -17.02
CA PRO A 394 -17.61 7.43 -15.80
C PRO A 394 -16.49 8.44 -16.03
N PHE A 395 -16.31 9.34 -15.05
CA PHE A 395 -15.00 9.92 -14.80
C PHE A 395 -14.05 8.82 -14.30
N VAL A 396 -12.89 8.69 -14.95
CA VAL A 396 -11.78 7.86 -14.45
C VAL A 396 -10.79 8.78 -13.74
N LEU A 397 -10.57 8.55 -12.44
CA LEU A 397 -9.77 9.44 -11.59
C LEU A 397 -8.55 8.70 -11.03
N GLU A 398 -7.36 9.18 -11.34
CA GLU A 398 -6.11 8.86 -10.64
C GLU A 398 -5.94 9.84 -9.46
N LEU A 399 -6.36 9.41 -8.27
CA LEU A 399 -6.47 10.31 -7.13
C LEU A 399 -5.33 10.06 -6.13
N PHE A 400 -4.56 11.10 -5.83
CA PHE A 400 -3.49 11.08 -4.83
C PHE A 400 -3.96 11.63 -3.48
N SER A 401 -3.38 11.14 -2.38
CA SER A 401 -3.80 11.53 -1.02
C SER A 401 -3.75 13.05 -0.75
N SER A 402 -2.85 13.77 -1.42
CA SER A 402 -2.77 15.24 -1.45
C SER A 402 -2.81 15.90 -0.06
N SER A 403 -2.17 15.30 0.96
CA SER A 403 -2.17 15.81 2.35
C SER A 403 -3.54 15.78 3.05
N GLN A 404 -4.49 15.00 2.52
CA GLN A 404 -5.86 14.84 3.04
C GLN A 404 -6.21 13.37 3.30
N MET A 405 -5.31 12.63 3.97
CA MET A 405 -5.48 11.19 4.24
C MET A 405 -6.80 10.80 4.91
N ASP A 406 -7.30 11.63 5.83
CA ASP A 406 -8.58 11.38 6.49
C ASP A 406 -9.76 11.38 5.51
N ILE A 407 -9.72 12.21 4.47
CA ILE A 407 -10.75 12.23 3.43
C ILE A 407 -10.48 11.10 2.44
N PHE A 408 -9.24 10.95 2.01
CA PHE A 408 -8.79 9.95 1.03
C PHE A 408 -9.15 8.52 1.45
N SER A 409 -8.96 8.16 2.72
CA SER A 409 -9.27 6.83 3.27
C SER A 409 -10.76 6.52 3.40
N ARG A 410 -11.63 7.54 3.41
CA ARG A 410 -13.09 7.41 3.57
C ARG A 410 -13.86 7.44 2.26
N ILE A 411 -13.18 7.59 1.12
CA ILE A 411 -13.81 7.52 -0.19
C ILE A 411 -14.39 6.11 -0.36
N CYS A 412 -15.69 6.02 -0.54
CA CYS A 412 -16.42 4.78 -0.78
C CYS A 412 -17.46 4.98 -1.88
N PRO A 413 -17.91 3.91 -2.56
CA PRO A 413 -19.05 3.99 -3.45
C PRO A 413 -20.27 4.59 -2.77
N MET A 414 -21.17 5.14 -3.58
CA MET A 414 -22.39 5.83 -3.14
C MET A 414 -22.13 7.15 -2.38
N THR A 415 -20.91 7.68 -2.39
CA THR A 415 -20.60 9.02 -1.86
C THR A 415 -20.47 10.07 -2.96
N TYR A 416 -20.75 11.32 -2.63
CA TYR A 416 -20.46 12.46 -3.49
C TYR A 416 -18.99 12.82 -3.33
N LEU A 417 -18.26 12.84 -4.42
CA LEU A 417 -16.86 13.21 -4.46
C LEU A 417 -16.72 14.52 -5.23
N VAL A 418 -16.09 15.50 -4.60
CA VAL A 418 -15.62 16.73 -5.24
C VAL A 418 -14.11 16.70 -5.28
N CYS A 419 -13.55 16.90 -6.47
CA CYS A 419 -12.11 17.08 -6.65
C CYS A 419 -11.88 18.39 -7.41
N THR A 420 -11.04 19.26 -6.87
CA THR A 420 -10.70 20.54 -7.50
C THR A 420 -9.35 20.46 -8.22
N GLN A 421 -9.12 21.36 -9.18
CA GLN A 421 -7.84 21.54 -9.88
C GLN A 421 -7.24 20.22 -10.41
N MET A 422 -8.09 19.30 -10.86
CA MET A 422 -7.68 18.03 -11.46
C MET A 422 -7.12 18.31 -12.87
N ARG A 423 -6.13 17.53 -13.30
CA ARG A 423 -5.51 17.67 -14.63
C ARG A 423 -6.05 16.60 -15.57
N LEU A 424 -6.46 17.02 -16.76
CA LEU A 424 -6.85 16.11 -17.83
C LEU A 424 -5.63 15.41 -18.42
N CYS A 425 -5.72 14.08 -18.55
CA CYS A 425 -4.75 13.27 -19.25
C CYS A 425 -5.43 12.63 -20.46
N GLN A 426 -5.05 13.08 -21.65
CA GLN A 426 -5.43 12.45 -22.91
C GLN A 426 -4.40 11.40 -23.31
N VAL A 427 -4.86 10.20 -23.59
CA VAL A 427 -4.03 9.07 -24.05
C VAL A 427 -4.62 8.54 -25.33
N GLU A 428 -3.79 8.38 -26.35
CA GLU A 428 -4.23 7.90 -27.65
C GLU A 428 -4.86 6.51 -27.54
N GLY A 429 -6.04 6.34 -28.14
CA GLY A 429 -6.78 5.07 -28.11
C GLY A 429 -7.45 4.73 -26.79
N SER A 430 -7.53 5.66 -25.83
CA SER A 430 -8.24 5.50 -24.54
C SER A 430 -9.16 6.68 -24.26
N LEU A 431 -10.12 6.50 -23.34
CA LEU A 431 -10.88 7.63 -22.79
C LEU A 431 -9.94 8.52 -21.97
N PRO A 432 -10.19 9.83 -21.89
CA PRO A 432 -9.42 10.68 -21.02
C PRO A 432 -9.69 10.33 -19.55
N TYR A 433 -8.67 10.48 -18.73
CA TYR A 433 -8.78 10.39 -17.27
C TYR A 433 -8.31 11.68 -16.62
N LEU A 434 -8.62 11.84 -15.33
CA LEU A 434 -8.19 12.97 -14.52
C LEU A 434 -7.17 12.53 -13.49
N THR A 435 -6.08 13.25 -13.34
CA THR A 435 -5.08 13.03 -12.28
C THR A 435 -4.99 14.23 -11.34
N SER A 436 -4.54 13.99 -10.11
CA SER A 436 -4.39 15.06 -9.10
C SER A 436 -3.27 16.03 -9.47
N SER A 437 -3.49 17.32 -9.25
CA SER A 437 -2.41 18.33 -9.29
C SER A 437 -1.81 18.56 -7.89
N SER A 438 -0.85 19.50 -7.79
CA SER A 438 -0.37 19.92 -6.47
C SER A 438 -1.42 20.69 -5.68
N GLU A 439 -2.46 21.22 -6.34
CA GLU A 439 -3.49 22.09 -5.77
C GLU A 439 -4.85 21.40 -5.69
N THR A 440 -4.91 20.10 -5.94
CA THR A 440 -6.14 19.31 -5.82
C THR A 440 -6.60 19.23 -4.37
N GLU A 441 -7.83 19.66 -4.13
CA GLU A 441 -8.55 19.41 -2.88
C GLU A 441 -9.69 18.42 -3.09
N MET A 442 -9.84 17.52 -2.12
CA MET A 442 -10.87 16.47 -2.13
C MET A 442 -11.90 16.72 -1.05
N PHE A 443 -13.17 16.47 -1.36
CA PHE A 443 -14.27 16.46 -0.40
C PHE A 443 -15.22 15.30 -0.68
N VAL A 444 -15.60 14.59 0.37
CA VAL A 444 -16.58 13.50 0.33
C VAL A 444 -17.85 13.87 1.07
N THR A 445 -18.91 13.06 0.93
CA THR A 445 -20.15 13.18 1.71
C THR A 445 -19.85 13.39 3.20
N GLY A 446 -20.45 14.43 3.79
CA GLY A 446 -20.18 14.88 5.16
C GLY A 446 -19.22 16.07 5.26
N CYS A 447 -18.41 16.33 4.23
CA CYS A 447 -17.42 17.42 4.21
C CYS A 447 -17.81 18.64 3.37
N HIS A 448 -18.96 18.61 2.67
CA HIS A 448 -19.38 19.69 1.77
C HIS A 448 -19.97 20.91 2.51
N LYS A 449 -20.38 20.76 3.77
CA LYS A 449 -21.05 21.84 4.52
C LYS A 449 -20.10 23.04 4.68
N GLY A 450 -20.56 24.21 4.24
CA GLY A 450 -19.79 25.46 4.34
C GLY A 450 -18.74 25.66 3.25
N GLN A 451 -18.63 24.73 2.29
CA GLN A 451 -17.71 24.88 1.17
C GLN A 451 -18.24 25.92 0.15
N PRO A 452 -17.39 26.78 -0.44
CA PRO A 452 -17.86 27.87 -1.32
C PRO A 452 -18.55 27.36 -2.60
N TYR A 453 -18.15 26.19 -3.12
CA TYR A 453 -18.71 25.60 -4.34
C TYR A 453 -20.17 25.13 -4.22
N VAL A 454 -20.75 25.00 -3.02
CA VAL A 454 -22.11 24.45 -2.84
C VAL A 454 -23.17 25.31 -3.54
N SER A 455 -22.87 26.59 -3.76
CA SER A 455 -23.75 27.52 -4.48
C SER A 455 -23.68 27.40 -6.00
N ASP A 456 -22.69 26.68 -6.54
CA ASP A 456 -22.41 26.56 -7.96
C ASP A 456 -23.59 25.91 -8.72
N PRO A 457 -24.01 26.45 -9.87
CA PRO A 457 -25.11 25.89 -10.65
C PRO A 457 -24.91 24.44 -11.08
N ARG A 458 -23.68 24.03 -11.45
CA ARG A 458 -23.38 22.66 -11.90
C ARG A 458 -23.45 21.68 -10.74
N VAL A 459 -22.97 22.09 -9.56
CA VAL A 459 -23.13 21.34 -8.31
C VAL A 459 -24.63 21.15 -7.99
N LYS A 460 -25.44 22.21 -8.09
CA LYS A 460 -26.90 22.12 -7.87
C LYS A 460 -27.57 21.17 -8.86
N SER A 461 -27.20 21.23 -10.14
CA SER A 461 -27.73 20.32 -11.17
C SER A 461 -27.38 18.86 -10.89
N PHE A 462 -26.14 18.57 -10.49
CA PHE A 462 -25.73 17.23 -10.07
C PHE A 462 -26.54 16.73 -8.86
N ILE A 463 -26.72 17.57 -7.83
CA ILE A 463 -27.54 17.21 -6.67
C ILE A 463 -29.02 17.00 -7.05
N GLN A 464 -29.53 17.70 -8.05
CA GLN A 464 -30.88 17.44 -8.57
C GLN A 464 -30.95 16.12 -9.33
N TRP A 465 -29.94 15.80 -10.15
CA TRP A 465 -29.85 14.53 -10.87
C TRP A 465 -29.76 13.33 -9.93
N THR A 466 -28.95 13.39 -8.88
CA THR A 466 -28.83 12.27 -7.92
C THR A 466 -30.16 11.91 -7.27
N LYS A 467 -31.06 12.88 -7.04
CA LYS A 467 -32.41 12.64 -6.51
C LYS A 467 -33.33 11.87 -7.45
N THR A 468 -33.01 11.79 -8.76
CA THR A 468 -33.78 11.01 -9.73
C THR A 468 -33.32 9.55 -9.83
N GLN A 469 -32.17 9.23 -9.23
CA GLN A 469 -31.60 7.89 -9.27
C GLN A 469 -32.28 6.97 -8.25
N LYS A 470 -32.31 5.67 -8.57
CA LYS A 470 -32.72 4.62 -7.64
C LYS A 470 -31.48 4.01 -7.01
N ASP A 471 -31.31 4.16 -5.70
CA ASP A 471 -30.12 3.70 -4.98
C ASP A 471 -29.75 2.25 -5.26
N ASN A 472 -30.74 1.34 -5.26
CA ASN A 472 -30.51 -0.08 -5.54
C ASN A 472 -29.90 -0.32 -6.94
N ALA A 473 -30.34 0.42 -7.96
CA ALA A 473 -29.84 0.23 -9.32
C ALA A 473 -28.39 0.70 -9.48
N VAL A 474 -28.02 1.78 -8.79
CA VAL A 474 -26.64 2.27 -8.76
C VAL A 474 -25.77 1.32 -7.94
N LEU A 475 -26.25 0.88 -6.77
CA LEU A 475 -25.55 -0.03 -5.87
C LEU A 475 -25.17 -1.35 -6.56
N GLN A 476 -26.02 -1.87 -7.44
CA GLN A 476 -25.67 -3.07 -8.22
C GLN A 476 -24.41 -2.88 -9.08
N LYS A 477 -24.09 -1.66 -9.52
CA LYS A 477 -22.93 -1.36 -10.36
C LYS A 477 -21.69 -0.90 -9.57
N THR A 478 -21.70 -1.09 -8.25
CA THR A 478 -20.62 -0.60 -7.39
C THR A 478 -19.62 -1.68 -7.03
N ALA A 479 -18.35 -1.30 -7.00
CA ALA A 479 -17.25 -2.20 -6.63
C ALA A 479 -16.16 -1.48 -5.82
N VAL A 480 -15.42 -2.25 -5.00
CA VAL A 480 -14.32 -1.78 -4.16
C VAL A 480 -13.13 -2.72 -4.24
N GLY A 481 -11.93 -2.16 -4.20
CA GLY A 481 -10.66 -2.87 -4.17
C GLY A 481 -10.31 -3.52 -5.50
N GLY A 482 -9.48 -4.56 -5.42
CA GLY A 482 -8.95 -5.25 -6.59
C GLY A 482 -7.83 -4.49 -7.30
N HIS A 483 -7.18 -5.19 -8.23
CA HIS A 483 -6.23 -4.61 -9.16
C HIS A 483 -6.99 -3.81 -10.22
N TYR A 484 -6.53 -2.59 -10.47
CA TYR A 484 -7.04 -1.75 -11.54
C TYR A 484 -5.92 -0.90 -12.10
N CYS A 485 -5.78 -0.92 -13.43
CA CYS A 485 -4.79 -0.14 -14.15
C CYS A 485 -5.44 0.64 -15.28
N TYR A 486 -5.10 1.92 -15.37
CA TYR A 486 -5.55 2.80 -16.45
C TYR A 486 -4.45 3.80 -16.82
N PRO A 487 -4.33 4.22 -18.09
CA PRO A 487 -4.97 3.65 -19.28
C PRO A 487 -4.53 2.20 -19.54
N HIS A 488 -5.31 1.47 -20.34
CA HIS A 488 -4.91 0.16 -20.82
C HIS A 488 -3.68 0.28 -21.74
N PRO A 489 -2.80 -0.74 -21.77
CA PRO A 489 -1.67 -0.70 -22.68
C PRO A 489 -2.10 -0.58 -24.15
N PRO A 490 -1.38 0.21 -24.97
CA PRO A 490 -1.76 0.51 -26.35
C PRO A 490 -1.77 -0.74 -27.25
N ARG A 491 -2.24 -0.60 -28.50
CA ARG A 491 -2.26 -1.71 -29.48
C ARG A 491 -0.87 -2.14 -29.92
N THR A 492 0.06 -1.21 -30.04
CA THR A 492 1.47 -1.46 -30.39
C THR A 492 2.36 -1.12 -29.20
N PHE A 493 3.39 -1.95 -28.98
CA PHE A 493 4.38 -1.66 -27.96
C PHE A 493 5.50 -0.82 -28.57
N THR A 494 5.56 0.46 -28.24
CA THR A 494 6.59 1.37 -28.75
C THR A 494 7.70 1.52 -27.73
N GLN A 495 8.95 1.30 -28.15
CA GLN A 495 10.14 1.56 -27.34
C GLN A 495 10.91 2.75 -27.91
N SER A 496 11.03 3.82 -27.11
CA SER A 496 11.75 5.05 -27.43
C SER A 496 12.99 5.19 -26.57
N ALA A 497 14.12 5.55 -27.20
CA ALA A 497 15.35 5.90 -26.49
C ALA A 497 15.32 7.31 -25.85
N ALA A 498 14.39 8.18 -26.26
CA ALA A 498 14.38 9.60 -25.89
C ALA A 498 13.50 9.92 -24.67
N ASP A 499 12.38 9.19 -24.47
CA ASP A 499 11.38 9.48 -23.44
C ASP A 499 11.12 8.29 -22.50
N ALA A 500 12.17 7.81 -21.82
CA ALA A 500 12.09 6.75 -20.81
C ALA A 500 11.17 7.06 -19.61
N SER A 501 10.64 8.28 -19.51
CA SER A 501 9.79 8.70 -18.39
C SER A 501 8.29 8.40 -18.58
N VAL A 502 7.84 8.16 -19.82
CA VAL A 502 6.42 7.97 -20.17
C VAL A 502 6.11 6.53 -20.57
N GLN A 503 7.10 5.78 -21.07
CA GLN A 503 6.91 4.41 -21.55
C GLN A 503 7.21 3.35 -20.48
N VAL A 504 6.58 2.18 -20.62
CA VAL A 504 6.85 1.00 -19.79
C VAL A 504 8.26 0.50 -20.09
N PRO A 505 9.17 0.43 -19.10
CA PRO A 505 10.53 0.00 -19.33
C PRO A 505 10.58 -1.50 -19.67
N LEU A 506 11.28 -1.83 -20.75
CA LEU A 506 11.61 -3.20 -21.12
C LEU A 506 12.86 -3.64 -20.33
N VAL A 507 12.73 -4.70 -19.54
CA VAL A 507 13.79 -5.19 -18.63
C VAL A 507 14.08 -6.67 -18.87
N SER A 508 15.25 -7.14 -18.43
CA SER A 508 15.55 -8.57 -18.46
C SER A 508 14.82 -9.32 -17.34
N ALA A 509 14.72 -10.65 -17.44
CA ALA A 509 14.16 -11.47 -16.36
C ALA A 509 14.99 -11.41 -15.06
N GLU A 510 16.30 -11.16 -15.17
CA GLU A 510 17.18 -10.94 -14.01
C GLU A 510 16.88 -9.60 -13.32
N ASP A 511 16.66 -8.54 -14.11
CA ASP A 511 16.26 -7.25 -13.57
C ASP A 511 14.86 -7.34 -12.92
N LEU A 512 13.92 -8.07 -13.53
CA LEU A 512 12.61 -8.33 -12.94
C LEU A 512 12.73 -8.98 -11.56
N LYS A 513 13.59 -9.99 -11.40
CA LYS A 513 13.87 -10.60 -10.11
C LYS A 513 14.37 -9.58 -9.07
N GLN A 514 15.31 -8.72 -9.47
CA GLN A 514 15.82 -7.66 -8.59
C GLN A 514 14.72 -6.66 -8.20
N GLU A 515 13.88 -6.29 -9.16
CA GLU A 515 12.74 -5.41 -8.93
C GLU A 515 11.76 -6.03 -7.92
N LEU A 516 11.38 -7.30 -8.10
CA LEU A 516 10.50 -8.05 -7.18
C LEU A 516 11.08 -8.11 -5.75
N ALA A 517 12.38 -8.39 -5.62
CA ALA A 517 13.05 -8.43 -4.32
C ALA A 517 13.10 -7.05 -3.61
N SER A 518 13.00 -5.96 -4.37
CA SER A 518 13.07 -4.59 -3.87
C SER A 518 11.69 -3.96 -3.58
N LEU A 519 10.60 -4.57 -4.05
CA LEU A 519 9.25 -4.03 -3.88
C LEU A 519 8.88 -3.91 -2.40
N GLN A 520 8.31 -2.77 -2.03
CA GLN A 520 7.73 -2.56 -0.71
C GLN A 520 6.21 -2.69 -0.74
N TYR A 521 5.59 -2.88 0.41
CA TYR A 521 4.14 -3.00 0.59
C TYR A 521 3.35 -1.98 -0.23
N ARG A 522 2.41 -2.43 -1.04
CA ARG A 522 1.56 -1.68 -1.96
C ARG A 522 2.33 -0.85 -3.00
N GLU A 523 3.63 -1.06 -3.18
CA GLU A 523 4.38 -0.45 -4.28
C GLU A 523 3.93 -1.08 -5.60
N HIS A 524 3.44 -0.25 -6.51
CA HIS A 524 3.03 -0.64 -7.85
C HIS A 524 4.12 -0.30 -8.87
N LYS A 525 4.48 -1.26 -9.72
CA LYS A 525 5.39 -1.06 -10.86
C LYS A 525 4.83 -1.74 -12.10
N LYS A 526 4.95 -1.07 -13.24
CA LYS A 526 4.64 -1.63 -14.56
C LYS A 526 5.94 -1.81 -15.33
N LEU A 527 6.24 -3.04 -15.74
CA LEU A 527 7.46 -3.42 -16.47
C LEU A 527 7.08 -4.25 -17.70
N ALA A 528 7.94 -4.27 -18.71
CA ALA A 528 7.81 -5.20 -19.83
C ALA A 528 8.98 -6.19 -19.81
N ILE A 529 8.72 -7.45 -20.12
CA ILE A 529 9.76 -8.46 -20.34
C ILE A 529 9.56 -9.14 -21.69
N GLN A 530 10.65 -9.62 -22.28
CA GLN A 530 10.59 -10.48 -23.45
C GLN A 530 10.79 -11.93 -23.04
N GLY A 531 10.00 -12.84 -23.62
CA GLY A 531 10.08 -14.26 -23.32
C GLY A 531 9.22 -15.13 -24.22
N GLN A 532 9.22 -16.43 -23.90
CA GLN A 532 8.34 -17.45 -24.47
C GLN A 532 7.38 -17.90 -23.37
N ILE A 533 6.10 -18.09 -23.69
CA ILE A 533 5.16 -18.70 -22.75
C ILE A 533 5.31 -20.23 -22.88
N THR A 534 5.73 -20.88 -21.80
CA THR A 534 6.07 -22.31 -21.81
C THR A 534 5.07 -23.18 -21.06
N ALA A 535 4.22 -22.60 -20.23
CA ALA A 535 3.12 -23.30 -19.60
C ALA A 535 1.96 -22.34 -19.29
N VAL A 536 0.73 -22.86 -19.34
CA VAL A 536 -0.49 -22.16 -18.90
C VAL A 536 -1.34 -23.14 -18.10
N ARG A 537 -1.82 -22.71 -16.93
CA ARG A 537 -2.74 -23.48 -16.09
C ARG A 537 -3.92 -22.61 -15.69
N TYR A 538 -5.13 -23.13 -15.80
CA TYR A 538 -6.31 -22.46 -15.27
C TYR A 538 -6.47 -22.74 -13.78
N MET A 539 -6.82 -21.70 -13.02
CA MET A 539 -6.98 -21.73 -11.57
C MET A 539 -8.36 -21.17 -11.22
N GLU A 540 -9.20 -21.96 -10.54
CA GLU A 540 -10.57 -21.54 -10.19
C GLU A 540 -10.60 -20.46 -9.09
N ARG A 541 -9.61 -20.44 -8.21
CA ARG A 541 -9.59 -19.58 -7.03
C ARG A 541 -8.27 -18.83 -6.91
N PRO A 542 -8.29 -17.56 -6.45
CA PRO A 542 -7.06 -16.84 -6.10
C PRO A 542 -6.24 -17.61 -5.06
N LYS A 543 -4.93 -17.36 -5.05
CA LYS A 543 -4.02 -17.88 -4.02
C LYS A 543 -4.51 -17.44 -2.62
N VAL A 544 -4.54 -18.39 -1.69
CA VAL A 544 -4.77 -18.15 -0.26
C VAL A 544 -3.41 -18.18 0.41
N PRO A 545 -3.10 -17.26 1.34
CA PRO A 545 -1.84 -17.31 2.07
C PRO A 545 -1.69 -18.65 2.80
N ASP A 546 -0.52 -19.28 2.67
CA ASP A 546 -0.18 -20.53 3.34
C ASP A 546 -0.22 -20.33 4.87
N ALA A 547 -1.32 -20.75 5.49
CA ALA A 547 -1.29 -21.10 6.90
C ALA A 547 -0.45 -22.38 7.00
N HIS A 548 0.79 -22.27 7.50
CA HIS A 548 1.72 -23.37 7.73
C HIS A 548 1.01 -24.70 8.02
N GLN A 549 0.85 -25.54 6.99
CA GLN A 549 0.53 -26.95 7.18
C GLN A 549 1.85 -27.65 7.56
N PRO A 550 1.90 -28.39 8.67
CA PRO A 550 3.09 -29.15 9.02
C PRO A 550 3.24 -30.35 8.09
N GLY A 551 4.17 -30.23 7.13
CA GLY A 551 4.99 -31.31 6.56
C GLY A 551 4.30 -32.45 5.83
N ASP A 552 4.28 -32.38 4.50
CA ASP A 552 4.45 -33.59 3.68
C ASP A 552 5.95 -33.94 3.64
N GLU A 553 6.39 -34.76 4.60
CA GLU A 553 7.69 -35.41 4.51
C GLU A 553 7.61 -36.57 3.51
N GLN A 554 8.44 -36.45 2.47
CA GLN A 554 8.78 -37.50 1.53
C GLN A 554 9.20 -38.79 2.26
N THR A 555 8.38 -39.83 2.16
CA THR A 555 8.74 -41.18 2.62
C THR A 555 9.54 -41.92 1.56
N VAL A 556 10.83 -42.16 1.85
CA VAL A 556 11.69 -43.16 1.18
C VAL A 556 11.38 -44.54 1.78
N PRO A 557 11.29 -45.62 0.98
CA PRO A 557 10.92 -46.94 1.48
C PRO A 557 12.15 -47.70 1.98
N ASP A 558 12.10 -48.21 3.21
CA ASP A 558 13.03 -49.24 3.66
C ASP A 558 12.27 -50.54 3.97
N THR A 559 12.65 -51.56 3.22
CA THR A 559 12.24 -52.95 3.37
C THR A 559 13.08 -53.57 4.49
N HIS A 560 12.45 -54.37 5.36
CA HIS A 560 12.91 -55.70 5.82
C HIS A 560 12.17 -56.11 7.11
N SER A 561 11.18 -56.99 6.96
CA SER A 561 10.68 -57.89 8.01
C SER A 561 11.68 -59.04 8.25
N PRO A 562 11.63 -59.80 9.37
CA PRO A 562 10.71 -60.94 9.49
C PRO A 562 10.13 -61.15 10.92
N SER A 563 8.85 -61.57 11.05
CA SER A 563 8.36 -62.94 11.35
C SER A 563 8.63 -63.40 12.81
N ALA A 564 7.75 -64.07 13.58
CA ALA A 564 6.63 -64.94 13.24
C ALA A 564 5.70 -65.17 14.46
N ALA A 565 4.44 -65.51 14.14
CA ALA A 565 3.59 -66.56 14.72
C ALA A 565 3.06 -66.45 16.18
N ALA A 566 1.73 -66.41 16.34
CA ALA A 566 0.90 -67.63 16.41
C ALA A 566 -0.61 -67.29 16.55
N GLU A 567 -1.42 -68.17 15.97
CA GLU A 567 -2.87 -68.15 15.80
C GLU A 567 -3.65 -68.35 17.13
N GLN A 568 -4.88 -67.79 17.24
CA GLN A 568 -6.15 -68.57 17.33
C GLN A 568 -7.36 -67.73 17.78
N GLN A 569 -8.39 -67.78 16.92
CA GLN A 569 -9.83 -67.98 17.17
C GLN A 569 -10.67 -67.10 18.14
N SER A 570 -11.64 -66.43 17.47
CA SER A 570 -13.09 -66.34 17.75
C SER A 570 -13.66 -65.46 18.88
N ARG A 571 -14.34 -64.40 18.39
CA ARG A 571 -15.68 -63.86 18.74
C ARG A 571 -16.01 -63.47 20.20
N LEU A 572 -16.03 -62.14 20.39
CA LEU A 572 -17.08 -61.24 20.96
C LEU A 572 -17.66 -61.53 22.37
N PRO A 573 -18.27 -60.54 23.06
CA PRO A 573 -18.30 -59.09 22.83
C PRO A 573 -17.90 -58.26 24.07
N SER A 574 -17.82 -56.95 23.83
CA SER A 574 -17.76 -55.80 24.76
C SER A 574 -18.69 -55.90 25.99
N PRO A 575 -18.39 -55.16 27.08
CA PRO A 575 -18.92 -53.80 27.20
C PRO A 575 -17.93 -52.76 27.76
N SER A 576 -18.43 -51.54 27.69
CA SER A 576 -17.81 -50.23 27.81
C SER A 576 -17.43 -49.78 29.23
N SER A 577 -16.71 -48.65 29.18
CA SER A 577 -16.80 -47.44 30.02
C SER A 577 -15.96 -47.32 31.28
N ASP A 578 -15.22 -46.22 31.26
CA ASP A 578 -14.83 -45.31 32.32
C ASP A 578 -13.65 -45.66 33.24
N GLY A 579 -12.75 -44.69 33.35
CA GLY A 579 -11.80 -44.64 34.46
C GLY A 579 -10.51 -43.90 34.16
N SER A 580 -10.51 -42.62 34.51
CA SER A 580 -9.37 -41.70 34.51
C SER A 580 -8.13 -42.20 35.28
N SER A 581 -7.03 -41.50 35.00
CA SER A 581 -6.04 -40.97 35.97
C SER A 581 -4.63 -41.59 36.03
N ALA A 582 -3.68 -40.68 35.83
CA ALA A 582 -2.53 -40.37 36.69
C ALA A 582 -1.31 -41.31 36.78
N GLY A 583 -0.14 -40.66 36.78
CA GLY A 583 1.09 -41.12 37.44
C GLY A 583 2.27 -41.27 36.48
N SER A 584 3.12 -40.26 36.28
CA SER A 584 4.26 -39.87 37.14
C SER A 584 5.52 -40.73 36.97
N GLY A 585 6.66 -40.06 36.74
CA GLY A 585 8.01 -40.63 36.85
C GLY A 585 8.92 -40.22 35.69
N ARG A 586 9.49 -39.00 35.60
CA ARG A 586 10.59 -38.39 36.37
C ARG A 586 11.97 -39.08 36.19
N LYS A 587 12.96 -38.26 35.78
CA LYS A 587 14.45 -38.38 35.90
C LYS A 587 15.15 -39.20 34.81
N ARG A 588 16.35 -38.89 34.31
CA ARG A 588 17.39 -37.86 34.59
C ARG A 588 18.45 -37.94 33.46
N ILE A 589 18.91 -36.77 33.02
CA ILE A 589 20.19 -36.40 32.35
C ILE A 589 21.38 -36.99 33.16
N PRO A 590 22.58 -37.37 32.64
CA PRO A 590 23.58 -36.44 32.02
C PRO A 590 24.61 -37.07 31.04
N VAL A 591 25.58 -36.42 30.35
CA VAL A 591 26.00 -35.05 30.00
C VAL A 591 27.31 -35.19 29.18
N ARG A 592 27.51 -34.29 28.19
CA ARG A 592 28.81 -33.81 27.60
C ARG A 592 29.63 -34.82 26.77
N LYS A 593 30.35 -34.40 25.72
CA LYS A 593 31.25 -33.22 25.67
C LYS A 593 31.77 -32.99 24.22
N THR A 594 31.92 -31.70 23.84
CA THR A 594 33.01 -31.10 23.02
C THR A 594 33.20 -31.54 21.56
N LYS A 595 33.62 -30.71 20.59
CA LYS A 595 33.78 -29.26 20.37
C LYS A 595 34.45 -29.12 18.98
N GLN A 596 34.12 -28.05 18.26
CA GLN A 596 34.98 -27.19 17.42
C GLN A 596 35.77 -27.82 16.26
N SER A 597 35.59 -27.47 14.98
CA SER A 597 35.61 -26.18 14.26
C SER A 597 36.97 -25.47 14.23
N SER A 598 37.40 -25.11 13.00
CA SER A 598 38.32 -24.05 12.52
C SER A 598 39.27 -24.66 11.47
N ASN A 599 39.70 -24.03 10.38
CA ASN A 599 39.69 -22.63 9.94
C ASN A 599 40.20 -22.57 8.48
N ASP A 600 40.04 -21.41 7.83
CA ASP A 600 40.85 -20.82 6.73
C ASP A 600 40.93 -21.60 5.39
N GLY A 601 40.87 -21.01 4.19
CA GLY A 601 41.24 -19.68 3.72
C GLY A 601 42.27 -19.85 2.58
N GLY A 602 42.05 -19.27 1.39
CA GLY A 602 43.13 -19.03 0.43
C GLY A 602 42.98 -19.58 -1.00
N THR A 603 43.04 -18.64 -1.95
CA THR A 603 43.12 -18.71 -3.42
C THR A 603 44.24 -19.55 -4.05
N SER A 604 43.96 -20.12 -5.24
CA SER A 604 44.64 -19.89 -6.55
C SER A 604 45.00 -21.14 -7.37
N ALA A 605 44.58 -21.08 -8.64
CA ALA A 605 45.29 -21.42 -9.87
C ALA A 605 45.66 -22.89 -10.25
N LYS A 606 45.17 -23.23 -11.46
CA LYS A 606 45.84 -23.89 -12.61
C LYS A 606 45.85 -25.42 -12.72
N ARG A 607 45.13 -25.85 -13.78
CA ARG A 607 45.57 -26.67 -14.93
C ARG A 607 46.24 -28.04 -14.66
N ARG A 608 45.61 -29.10 -15.19
CA ARG A 608 45.98 -29.89 -16.41
C ARG A 608 45.28 -31.26 -16.32
N LEU A 609 44.52 -31.67 -17.34
CA LEU A 609 44.96 -32.50 -18.48
C LEU A 609 45.53 -33.85 -18.02
N VAL A 610 45.18 -35.03 -18.55
CA VAL A 610 44.26 -35.51 -19.58
C VAL A 610 44.59 -37.01 -19.80
N TYR A 611 43.70 -37.76 -20.47
CA TYR A 611 43.95 -39.05 -21.19
C TYR A 611 44.12 -40.34 -20.36
N LYS A 612 43.67 -41.53 -20.79
CA LYS A 612 42.87 -42.05 -21.93
C LYS A 612 42.73 -43.58 -21.72
N ASP A 613 42.03 -44.22 -22.65
CA ASP A 613 42.07 -45.64 -23.07
C ASP A 613 40.83 -46.44 -22.62
N ALA A 614 39.83 -46.67 -23.49
CA ALA A 614 39.79 -47.50 -24.71
C ALA A 614 39.78 -48.99 -24.35
N GLU A 615 38.60 -49.62 -24.39
CA GLU A 615 38.06 -50.45 -25.50
C GLU A 615 38.42 -51.94 -25.29
N GLU A 616 37.42 -52.80 -25.12
CA GLU A 616 37.14 -53.91 -26.04
C GLU A 616 35.98 -54.80 -25.55
N GLU A 617 35.26 -55.32 -26.54
CA GLU A 617 34.03 -56.11 -26.56
C GLU A 617 34.28 -57.55 -26.03
N SER A 618 33.31 -58.36 -25.60
CA SER A 618 32.22 -58.94 -26.41
C SER A 618 31.60 -60.14 -25.66
N HIS A 619 30.35 -60.45 -26.06
CA HIS A 619 29.67 -61.76 -26.09
C HIS A 619 28.39 -61.97 -25.25
N HIS A 620 27.33 -62.18 -26.05
CA HIS A 620 25.95 -62.60 -25.83
C HIS A 620 25.71 -63.76 -24.85
N CYS A 621 24.49 -63.79 -24.28
CA CYS A 621 23.47 -64.83 -24.49
C CYS A 621 22.10 -64.36 -23.96
N ASP A 622 21.08 -64.34 -24.83
CA ASP A 622 19.65 -64.38 -24.45
C ASP A 622 19.25 -65.83 -24.14
N PRO A 623 18.23 -66.09 -23.29
CA PRO A 623 16.87 -66.24 -23.84
C PRO A 623 15.68 -65.86 -22.92
N ALA A 624 14.58 -65.54 -23.60
CA ALA A 624 13.18 -65.89 -23.32
C ALA A 624 12.32 -65.09 -22.31
N CYS A 625 11.15 -64.74 -22.84
CA CYS A 625 10.00 -64.05 -22.23
C CYS A 625 9.38 -64.79 -21.06
N GLU A 626 8.77 -64.03 -20.13
CA GLU A 626 7.39 -64.28 -19.69
C GLU A 626 6.76 -63.01 -19.08
N GLU A 627 5.50 -62.80 -19.42
CA GLU A 627 4.65 -61.66 -19.12
C GLU A 627 4.23 -61.63 -17.64
N VAL A 628 4.20 -60.45 -17.03
CA VAL A 628 3.31 -60.19 -15.87
C VAL A 628 2.62 -58.85 -16.09
N GLN A 629 1.34 -58.94 -16.43
CA GLN A 629 0.38 -57.85 -16.46
C GLN A 629 0.22 -57.28 -15.04
N HIS A 630 0.57 -56.00 -14.85
CA HIS A 630 0.04 -55.21 -13.75
C HIS A 630 -1.07 -54.34 -14.30
N VAL A 631 -2.29 -54.67 -13.86
CA VAL A 631 -3.54 -54.00 -14.19
C VAL A 631 -3.45 -52.54 -13.73
N GLU A 632 -3.44 -51.64 -14.70
CA GLU A 632 -3.67 -50.22 -14.49
C GLU A 632 -5.05 -50.04 -13.85
N THR A 633 -5.08 -49.49 -12.65
CA THR A 633 -6.32 -48.90 -12.12
C THR A 633 -6.37 -47.47 -12.67
N GLU A 634 -6.64 -47.38 -13.98
CA GLU A 634 -7.09 -46.14 -14.61
C GLU A 634 -8.53 -45.88 -14.18
N GLU A 635 -8.74 -45.11 -13.12
CA GLU A 635 -10.03 -44.44 -12.84
C GLU A 635 -9.85 -43.55 -11.59
N ASP A 636 -9.06 -42.47 -11.73
CA ASP A 636 -9.19 -41.24 -10.92
C ASP A 636 -8.31 -40.06 -11.40
N ASN A 637 -7.59 -40.16 -12.53
CA ASN A 637 -6.62 -39.14 -12.95
C ASN A 637 -6.88 -38.48 -14.32
N ARG A 638 -8.10 -38.56 -14.87
CA ARG A 638 -8.40 -38.00 -16.21
C ARG A 638 -8.87 -36.54 -16.22
N ASP A 639 -9.28 -35.97 -15.08
CA ASP A 639 -9.75 -34.57 -15.02
C ASP A 639 -8.64 -33.54 -14.72
N SER A 640 -7.47 -33.97 -14.21
CA SER A 640 -6.41 -33.03 -13.81
C SER A 640 -5.57 -32.47 -14.98
N ASP A 641 -5.50 -33.17 -16.12
CA ASP A 641 -4.73 -32.74 -17.28
C ASP A 641 -5.49 -31.73 -18.18
N ALA A 642 -6.82 -31.65 -18.05
CA ALA A 642 -7.66 -30.84 -18.93
C ALA A 642 -7.47 -29.32 -18.75
N LEU A 643 -7.04 -28.89 -17.55
CA LEU A 643 -6.92 -27.48 -17.17
C LEU A 643 -5.50 -26.93 -17.26
N SER A 644 -4.61 -27.59 -18.00
CA SER A 644 -3.25 -27.09 -18.21
C SER A 644 -2.71 -27.42 -19.60
N TRP A 645 -1.77 -26.58 -20.05
CA TRP A 645 -0.99 -26.77 -21.26
C TRP A 645 0.48 -26.51 -20.93
N GLU A 646 1.38 -27.36 -21.42
CA GLU A 646 2.82 -27.16 -21.34
C GLU A 646 3.44 -27.30 -22.74
N SER A 647 4.46 -26.49 -23.01
CA SER A 647 5.23 -26.56 -24.25
C SER A 647 5.99 -27.88 -24.32
N SER A 648 6.11 -28.43 -25.54
CA SER A 648 6.86 -29.66 -25.80
C SER A 648 8.34 -29.56 -25.36
N SER A 649 8.89 -28.35 -25.37
CA SER A 649 10.26 -28.07 -24.98
C SER A 649 10.43 -27.77 -23.48
N TRP A 650 9.34 -27.54 -22.74
CA TRP A 650 9.39 -27.07 -21.36
C TRP A 650 10.03 -28.10 -20.42
N ALA A 651 9.69 -29.39 -20.55
CA ALA A 651 10.24 -30.43 -19.68
C ALA A 651 11.78 -30.48 -19.69
N THR A 652 12.39 -30.25 -20.87
CA THR A 652 13.85 -30.17 -21.04
C THR A 652 14.38 -28.83 -20.56
N GLN A 653 13.77 -27.72 -20.96
CA GLN A 653 14.22 -26.37 -20.60
C GLN A 653 14.17 -26.13 -19.10
N ARG A 654 13.17 -26.67 -18.40
CA ARG A 654 13.00 -26.55 -16.95
C ARG A 654 14.20 -27.10 -16.17
N GLN A 655 14.94 -28.07 -16.72
CA GLN A 655 16.16 -28.59 -16.10
C GLN A 655 17.35 -27.63 -16.23
N GLU A 656 17.33 -26.75 -17.23
CA GLU A 656 18.39 -25.78 -17.51
C GLU A 656 18.10 -24.40 -16.89
N VAL A 657 16.84 -24.14 -16.52
CA VAL A 657 16.42 -22.95 -15.79
C VAL A 657 17.13 -22.90 -14.44
N ARG A 658 17.87 -21.82 -14.20
CA ARG A 658 18.57 -21.61 -12.93
C ARG A 658 17.62 -21.27 -11.80
N GLU A 659 16.53 -20.58 -12.12
CA GLU A 659 15.59 -20.07 -11.14
C GLU A 659 14.19 -19.91 -11.74
N HIS A 660 13.18 -20.34 -10.98
CA HIS A 660 11.78 -20.21 -11.34
C HIS A 660 11.08 -19.40 -10.25
N LEU A 661 10.58 -18.21 -10.61
CA LEU A 661 9.89 -17.29 -9.72
C LEU A 661 8.39 -17.66 -9.66
N CYS A 662 8.01 -18.56 -8.75
CA CYS A 662 6.65 -19.11 -8.64
C CYS A 662 5.70 -18.27 -7.74
N ASP A 663 6.22 -17.25 -7.06
CA ASP A 663 5.48 -16.47 -6.07
C ASP A 663 4.44 -15.53 -6.70
N GLY A 664 4.55 -15.27 -8.02
CA GLY A 664 3.60 -14.47 -8.76
C GLY A 664 2.22 -15.14 -8.89
N GLY A 665 1.15 -14.34 -8.79
CA GLY A 665 -0.20 -14.86 -8.95
C GLY A 665 -1.28 -13.84 -8.62
N LEU A 666 -2.53 -14.30 -8.73
CA LEU A 666 -3.72 -13.56 -8.35
C LEU A 666 -4.06 -13.88 -6.89
N TYR A 667 -4.24 -12.86 -6.06
CA TYR A 667 -4.59 -12.98 -4.65
C TYR A 667 -5.99 -12.44 -4.39
N ARG A 668 -6.52 -12.67 -3.19
CA ARG A 668 -7.82 -12.09 -2.77
C ARG A 668 -7.85 -10.57 -2.87
N ASP A 669 -6.70 -9.93 -2.70
CA ASP A 669 -6.47 -8.48 -2.83
C ASP A 669 -6.50 -7.96 -4.27
N SER A 670 -6.38 -8.86 -5.25
CA SER A 670 -6.40 -8.57 -6.68
C SER A 670 -7.79 -8.49 -7.28
N VAL A 671 -8.79 -9.07 -6.61
CA VAL A 671 -10.18 -9.15 -7.11
C VAL A 671 -11.03 -8.10 -6.43
N SER A 672 -11.76 -7.30 -7.22
CA SER A 672 -12.71 -6.32 -6.70
C SER A 672 -13.93 -7.02 -6.09
N ARG A 673 -14.63 -6.32 -5.20
CA ARG A 673 -15.82 -6.84 -4.52
C ARG A 673 -16.97 -5.87 -4.66
N ARG A 674 -18.19 -6.40 -4.70
CA ARG A 674 -19.39 -5.56 -4.66
C ARG A 674 -19.44 -4.78 -3.35
N PHE A 675 -19.87 -3.52 -3.43
CA PHE A 675 -20.06 -2.71 -2.23
C PHE A 675 -21.42 -2.97 -1.59
N SER A 676 -21.42 -3.11 -0.26
CA SER A 676 -22.62 -3.12 0.58
C SER A 676 -22.42 -2.10 1.72
N PHE A 677 -23.52 -1.52 2.20
CA PHE A 677 -23.44 -0.59 3.34
C PHE A 677 -23.09 -1.31 4.65
N GLU A 678 -23.45 -2.59 4.76
CA GLU A 678 -23.20 -3.42 5.95
C GLU A 678 -21.70 -3.73 6.11
N GLU A 679 -21.00 -3.99 5.00
CA GLU A 679 -19.56 -4.36 5.01
C GLU A 679 -18.65 -3.17 4.73
N LYS A 680 -19.20 -1.94 4.72
CA LYS A 680 -18.49 -0.72 4.33
C LYS A 680 -17.15 -0.56 5.03
N ASP A 681 -17.13 -0.68 6.35
CA ASP A 681 -15.93 -0.40 7.14
C ASP A 681 -14.85 -1.46 6.91
N VAL A 682 -15.24 -2.74 6.78
CA VAL A 682 -14.36 -3.87 6.43
C VAL A 682 -13.74 -3.68 5.05
N LEU A 683 -14.55 -3.33 4.04
CA LEU A 683 -14.10 -3.11 2.67
C LEU A 683 -13.14 -1.91 2.57
N LEU A 684 -13.43 -0.82 3.30
CA LEU A 684 -12.54 0.33 3.34
C LEU A 684 -11.23 0.04 4.06
N GLN A 685 -11.28 -0.66 5.19
CA GLN A 685 -10.08 -1.09 5.90
C GLN A 685 -9.19 -1.98 5.02
N TRP A 686 -9.80 -2.93 4.32
CA TRP A 686 -9.11 -3.84 3.40
C TRP A 686 -8.47 -3.12 2.19
N GLY A 687 -9.20 -2.16 1.59
CA GLY A 687 -8.69 -1.38 0.45
C GLY A 687 -7.66 -0.32 0.82
N ASN A 688 -7.53 0.07 2.09
CA ASN A 688 -6.60 1.11 2.55
C ASN A 688 -5.23 0.53 2.94
N LEU A 689 -4.26 1.43 3.18
CA LEU A 689 -2.96 1.05 3.75
C LEU A 689 -3.10 0.80 5.26
N GLN A 690 -2.24 -0.06 5.79
CA GLN A 690 -2.08 -0.27 7.23
C GLN A 690 -1.92 1.07 7.99
N PRO A 691 -2.65 1.33 9.06
CA PRO A 691 -2.54 2.61 9.76
C PRO A 691 -1.29 2.69 10.66
N THR A 692 -0.74 3.91 10.80
CA THR A 692 0.36 4.24 11.73
C THR A 692 0.01 3.91 13.18
N ARG A 693 -1.27 4.09 13.56
CA ARG A 693 -1.81 3.85 14.90
C ARG A 693 -3.02 2.93 14.80
N TRP A 694 -3.14 2.02 15.76
CA TRP A 694 -4.34 1.20 15.88
C TRP A 694 -5.51 2.02 16.41
N HIS A 695 -6.72 1.73 15.92
CA HIS A 695 -7.98 2.31 16.38
C HIS A 695 -9.03 1.20 16.55
N PRO A 696 -9.93 1.30 17.55
CA PRO A 696 -10.95 0.29 17.81
C PRO A 696 -12.00 0.17 16.69
N ASP A 697 -12.21 1.23 15.90
CA ASP A 697 -13.09 1.23 14.73
C ASP A 697 -12.55 0.34 13.58
N LEU A 698 -11.33 -0.19 13.70
CA LEU A 698 -10.80 -1.20 12.79
C LEU A 698 -11.51 -2.53 13.07
N THR A 699 -12.55 -2.80 12.27
CA THR A 699 -13.34 -4.02 12.34
C THR A 699 -12.46 -5.28 12.26
N ALA A 700 -12.71 -6.24 13.14
CA ALA A 700 -12.10 -7.55 13.10
C ALA A 700 -12.87 -8.52 12.20
N ASP A 701 -13.75 -8.04 11.34
CA ASP A 701 -14.60 -8.91 10.51
C ASP A 701 -13.82 -9.44 9.31
N ALA A 702 -14.21 -10.62 8.84
CA ALA A 702 -13.60 -11.22 7.66
C ALA A 702 -14.05 -10.43 6.42
N VAL A 703 -13.10 -10.15 5.53
CA VAL A 703 -13.43 -9.56 4.22
C VAL A 703 -14.33 -10.55 3.48
N PRO A 704 -15.47 -10.10 2.92
CA PRO A 704 -16.39 -10.96 2.20
C PRO A 704 -15.67 -11.74 1.08
N PRO A 705 -16.19 -12.92 0.71
CA PRO A 705 -15.68 -13.65 -0.44
C PRO A 705 -15.79 -12.78 -1.70
N ALA A 706 -14.82 -12.92 -2.60
CA ALA A 706 -14.87 -12.27 -3.90
C ALA A 706 -15.41 -13.26 -4.93
N ASP A 707 -16.29 -12.79 -5.82
CA ASP A 707 -16.74 -13.57 -6.96
C ASP A 707 -15.62 -13.55 -8.01
N CYS A 708 -14.79 -14.59 -8.00
CA CYS A 708 -13.69 -14.77 -8.95
C CYS A 708 -14.07 -15.86 -9.96
N PRO A 709 -14.19 -15.57 -11.26
CA PRO A 709 -14.47 -16.55 -12.31
C PRO A 709 -13.25 -17.41 -12.69
N GLY A 710 -12.22 -17.45 -11.83
CA GLY A 710 -10.91 -18.05 -12.10
C GLY A 710 -9.97 -17.17 -12.93
N TYR A 711 -8.74 -17.64 -13.11
CA TYR A 711 -7.67 -16.95 -13.84
C TYR A 711 -6.68 -17.95 -14.48
N TYR A 712 -5.85 -17.47 -15.40
CA TYR A 712 -4.80 -18.27 -16.02
C TYR A 712 -3.45 -17.93 -15.39
N GLN A 713 -2.79 -18.92 -14.78
CA GLN A 713 -1.37 -18.83 -14.42
C GLN A 713 -0.54 -19.15 -15.65
N VAL A 714 0.36 -18.24 -16.00
CA VAL A 714 1.18 -18.28 -17.21
C VAL A 714 2.65 -18.26 -16.80
N THR A 715 3.40 -19.28 -17.22
CA THR A 715 4.84 -19.34 -17.02
C THR A 715 5.54 -18.73 -18.22
N ILE A 716 6.28 -17.63 -17.98
CA ILE A 716 7.04 -16.90 -18.98
C ILE A 716 8.52 -17.24 -18.79
N LEU A 717 9.12 -17.91 -19.78
CA LEU A 717 10.55 -18.15 -19.85
C LEU A 717 11.24 -16.96 -20.51
N GLY A 718 12.14 -16.28 -19.79
CA GLY A 718 12.90 -15.17 -20.37
C GLY A 718 13.76 -15.62 -21.57
N ILE A 719 14.04 -14.71 -22.52
CA ILE A 719 14.76 -15.05 -23.78
C ILE A 719 16.08 -15.81 -23.56
N ASN A 720 16.81 -15.51 -22.49
CA ASN A 720 18.08 -16.20 -22.18
C ASN A 720 17.89 -17.62 -21.62
N LYS A 721 16.64 -18.06 -21.43
CA LYS A 721 16.25 -19.37 -20.89
C LYS A 721 16.86 -19.71 -19.53
N GLN A 722 17.23 -18.70 -18.74
CA GLN A 722 17.83 -18.88 -17.41
C GLN A 722 16.83 -18.71 -16.28
N ILE A 723 15.80 -17.87 -16.48
CA ILE A 723 14.80 -17.51 -15.46
C ILE A 723 13.42 -17.67 -16.07
N ALA A 724 12.55 -18.38 -15.35
CA ALA A 724 11.12 -18.43 -15.61
C ALA A 724 10.35 -17.65 -14.53
N VAL A 725 9.24 -17.02 -14.89
CA VAL A 725 8.37 -16.31 -13.95
C VAL A 725 6.92 -16.73 -14.15
N ASP A 726 6.22 -17.00 -13.06
CA ASP A 726 4.78 -17.21 -13.08
C ASP A 726 4.06 -15.87 -12.92
N ALA A 727 3.12 -15.60 -13.82
CA ALA A 727 2.27 -14.42 -13.79
C ALA A 727 0.81 -14.83 -13.99
N ALA A 728 -0.12 -14.04 -13.46
CA ALA A 728 -1.55 -14.32 -13.64
C ALA A 728 -2.16 -13.42 -14.73
N CYS A 729 -2.89 -14.01 -15.66
CA CYS A 729 -3.83 -13.31 -16.52
C CYS A 729 -5.24 -13.51 -15.96
N PHE A 730 -5.88 -12.40 -15.57
CA PHE A 730 -7.24 -12.40 -15.05
C PHE A 730 -8.16 -11.64 -16.01
N PRO A 731 -8.68 -12.33 -17.05
CA PRO A 731 -9.46 -11.67 -18.10
C PRO A 731 -10.78 -11.12 -17.54
N VAL A 732 -11.24 -10.03 -18.14
CA VAL A 732 -12.55 -9.47 -17.84
C VAL A 732 -13.63 -10.29 -18.52
N VAL A 733 -14.66 -10.71 -17.76
CA VAL A 733 -15.74 -11.57 -18.28
C VAL A 733 -17.12 -10.93 -18.26
N THR A 734 -17.32 -9.88 -17.45
CA THR A 734 -18.60 -9.18 -17.32
C THR A 734 -18.48 -7.70 -17.64
N SER A 735 -19.53 -7.11 -18.23
CA SER A 735 -19.64 -5.67 -18.48
C SER A 735 -19.61 -4.80 -17.22
N ASP A 736 -20.01 -5.36 -16.07
CA ASP A 736 -20.06 -4.65 -14.79
C ASP A 736 -18.70 -4.52 -14.10
N ASP A 737 -17.66 -5.20 -14.61
CA ASP A 737 -16.31 -5.10 -14.06
C ASP A 737 -15.74 -3.69 -14.36
N PRO A 738 -15.23 -2.96 -13.36
CA PRO A 738 -14.61 -1.64 -13.57
C PRO A 738 -13.52 -1.64 -14.65
N ARG A 739 -12.78 -2.75 -14.82
CA ARG A 739 -11.69 -2.90 -15.79
C ARG A 739 -12.18 -2.86 -17.25
N THR A 740 -13.49 -2.99 -17.51
CA THR A 740 -14.06 -2.81 -18.85
C THR A 740 -13.95 -1.38 -19.39
N VAL A 741 -13.85 -0.38 -18.50
CA VAL A 741 -13.85 1.04 -18.88
C VAL A 741 -12.63 1.36 -19.71
N GLY A 742 -12.85 1.78 -20.97
CA GLY A 742 -11.77 2.12 -21.91
C GLY A 742 -11.01 0.90 -22.44
N LEU A 743 -11.54 -0.32 -22.27
CA LEU A 743 -11.02 -1.52 -22.91
C LEU A 743 -11.56 -1.63 -24.35
N SER A 744 -10.72 -2.00 -25.32
CA SER A 744 -11.13 -2.19 -26.72
C SER A 744 -11.89 -3.52 -26.86
N GLN A 745 -13.20 -3.47 -26.99
CA GLN A 745 -14.07 -4.65 -27.10
C GLN A 745 -14.22 -5.13 -28.56
N ASP A 746 -13.11 -5.17 -29.30
CA ASP A 746 -13.12 -5.67 -30.67
C ASP A 746 -13.37 -7.19 -30.65
N PRO A 747 -14.29 -7.73 -31.47
CA PRO A 747 -14.56 -9.16 -31.50
C PRO A 747 -13.30 -9.99 -31.80
N HIS A 748 -13.07 -11.05 -31.04
CA HIS A 748 -11.98 -12.01 -31.26
C HIS A 748 -12.44 -13.45 -30.97
N GLY A 749 -11.64 -14.43 -31.39
CA GLY A 749 -12.00 -15.86 -31.34
C GLY A 749 -11.70 -16.58 -30.02
N ASN A 750 -11.45 -15.85 -28.92
CA ASN A 750 -11.06 -16.41 -27.62
C ASN A 750 -9.91 -17.42 -27.63
N THR A 751 -8.95 -17.28 -28.55
CA THR A 751 -7.68 -18.03 -28.43
C THR A 751 -6.89 -17.52 -27.23
N MET A 752 -6.01 -18.34 -26.66
CA MET A 752 -5.18 -17.98 -25.50
C MET A 752 -4.41 -16.68 -25.74
N LEU A 753 -3.76 -16.54 -26.90
CA LEU A 753 -3.04 -15.32 -27.23
C LEU A 753 -3.98 -14.13 -27.37
N SER A 754 -5.16 -14.31 -27.99
CA SER A 754 -6.13 -13.23 -28.10
C SER A 754 -6.62 -12.75 -26.74
N CYS A 755 -6.84 -13.66 -25.77
CA CYS A 755 -7.25 -13.33 -24.41
C CYS A 755 -6.13 -12.60 -23.65
N LEU A 756 -4.88 -13.07 -23.76
CA LEU A 756 -3.71 -12.43 -23.16
C LEU A 756 -3.43 -11.02 -23.75
N SER A 757 -3.77 -10.80 -25.02
CA SER A 757 -3.58 -9.52 -25.72
C SER A 757 -4.75 -8.55 -25.54
N SER A 758 -6.00 -9.05 -25.47
CA SER A 758 -7.21 -8.24 -25.35
C SER A 758 -7.57 -7.92 -23.89
N GLY A 759 -7.23 -8.82 -22.96
CA GLY A 759 -7.56 -8.70 -21.54
C GLY A 759 -9.01 -9.03 -21.19
N PHE A 760 -9.81 -9.58 -22.12
CA PHE A 760 -11.20 -9.98 -21.88
C PHE A 760 -11.62 -11.23 -22.66
N LEU A 761 -12.74 -11.83 -22.27
CA LEU A 761 -13.40 -12.91 -23.01
C LEU A 761 -14.56 -12.35 -23.83
N CYS A 762 -14.62 -12.74 -25.12
CA CYS A 762 -15.58 -12.22 -26.08
C CYS A 762 -16.74 -13.22 -26.35
N PRO A 763 -18.02 -12.80 -26.30
CA PRO A 763 -18.49 -11.49 -25.85
C PRO A 763 -18.40 -11.36 -24.33
N LEU A 764 -18.35 -10.11 -23.83
CA LEU A 764 -18.54 -9.85 -22.41
C LEU A 764 -19.96 -10.26 -22.00
N GLY A 765 -20.08 -10.95 -20.87
CA GLY A 765 -21.37 -11.26 -20.28
C GLY A 765 -22.07 -9.98 -19.80
N ASP A 766 -23.37 -9.88 -20.08
CA ASP A 766 -24.24 -8.83 -19.55
C ASP A 766 -25.08 -9.40 -18.40
N ALA A 767 -24.80 -8.95 -17.18
CA ALA A 767 -25.49 -9.39 -15.97
C ALA A 767 -27.00 -9.03 -15.97
N ALA A 768 -27.44 -8.08 -16.81
CA ALA A 768 -28.83 -7.67 -16.93
C ALA A 768 -29.60 -8.41 -18.03
N SER A 769 -28.91 -9.12 -18.93
CA SER A 769 -29.55 -9.87 -20.01
C SER A 769 -29.69 -11.35 -19.63
N HIS A 770 -30.91 -11.87 -19.62
CA HIS A 770 -31.17 -13.31 -19.49
C HIS A 770 -30.81 -14.10 -20.76
N SER A 771 -30.11 -13.49 -21.72
CA SER A 771 -29.56 -14.18 -22.89
C SER A 771 -28.19 -14.76 -22.53
N GLU A 772 -28.18 -16.04 -22.17
CA GLU A 772 -26.99 -16.88 -22.02
C GLU A 772 -26.27 -16.98 -23.38
N THR A 773 -25.45 -15.99 -23.73
CA THR A 773 -24.35 -16.27 -24.65
C THR A 773 -23.31 -16.95 -23.78
N ALA A 774 -23.17 -18.27 -23.90
CA ALA A 774 -22.24 -19.05 -23.08
C ALA A 774 -20.82 -18.48 -23.27
N LEU A 775 -20.21 -18.04 -22.16
CA LEU A 775 -18.78 -17.72 -22.16
C LEU A 775 -18.00 -18.99 -22.53
N PRO A 776 -16.86 -18.86 -23.23
CA PRO A 776 -16.03 -20.01 -23.54
C PRO A 776 -15.58 -20.67 -22.25
N GLU A 777 -15.66 -22.00 -22.21
CA GLU A 777 -15.17 -22.76 -21.05
C GLU A 777 -13.63 -22.68 -20.98
N PRO A 778 -13.03 -22.70 -19.79
CA PRO A 778 -11.58 -22.58 -19.65
C PRO A 778 -10.77 -23.57 -20.50
N ASN A 779 -11.29 -24.79 -20.65
CA ASN A 779 -10.71 -25.86 -21.47
C ASN A 779 -10.67 -25.52 -22.97
N GLU A 780 -11.68 -24.79 -23.47
CA GLU A 780 -11.74 -24.39 -24.88
C GLU A 780 -10.63 -23.38 -25.21
N ILE A 781 -10.37 -22.45 -24.30
CA ILE A 781 -9.28 -21.46 -24.44
C ILE A 781 -7.93 -22.16 -24.31
N LEU A 782 -7.76 -23.04 -23.32
CA LEU A 782 -6.52 -23.80 -23.12
C LEU A 782 -6.18 -24.70 -24.32
N ALA A 783 -7.17 -25.27 -24.99
CA ALA A 783 -6.95 -26.07 -26.20
C ALA A 783 -6.25 -25.29 -27.34
N THR A 784 -6.34 -23.96 -27.33
CA THR A 784 -5.66 -23.09 -28.30
C THR A 784 -4.25 -22.68 -27.89
N ALA A 785 -3.80 -22.98 -26.66
CA ALA A 785 -2.51 -22.55 -26.13
C ALA A 785 -1.30 -23.09 -26.92
N GLY A 786 -1.47 -24.15 -27.71
CA GLY A 786 -0.45 -24.63 -28.65
C GLY A 786 0.00 -23.59 -29.68
N GLU A 787 -0.78 -22.52 -29.92
CA GLU A 787 -0.35 -21.39 -30.76
C GLU A 787 0.79 -20.56 -30.16
N LEU A 788 1.03 -20.69 -28.84
CA LEU A 788 2.10 -20.01 -28.12
C LEU A 788 3.45 -20.71 -28.26
N GLU A 789 3.46 -21.97 -28.73
CA GLU A 789 4.67 -22.79 -28.88
C GLU A 789 5.73 -22.03 -29.67
N ASP A 790 6.94 -21.99 -29.11
CA ASP A 790 8.13 -21.31 -29.68
C ASP A 790 7.95 -19.82 -30.04
N THR A 791 6.84 -19.19 -29.62
CA THR A 791 6.55 -17.80 -29.99
C THR A 791 7.27 -16.82 -29.06
N HIS A 792 8.02 -15.90 -29.65
CA HIS A 792 8.64 -14.80 -28.91
C HIS A 792 7.62 -13.68 -28.70
N LEU A 793 7.46 -13.28 -27.44
CA LEU A 793 6.43 -12.34 -27.00
C LEU A 793 7.04 -11.25 -26.12
N VAL A 794 6.34 -10.12 -26.04
CA VAL A 794 6.58 -9.08 -25.04
C VAL A 794 5.40 -9.04 -24.10
N CYS A 795 5.64 -9.26 -22.81
CA CYS A 795 4.62 -9.28 -21.77
C CYS A 795 4.74 -8.01 -20.93
N ILE A 796 3.68 -7.22 -20.85
CA ILE A 796 3.55 -6.13 -19.87
C ILE A 796 3.02 -6.72 -18.58
N LEU A 797 3.77 -6.52 -17.50
CA LEU A 797 3.49 -7.01 -16.17
C LEU A 797 3.22 -5.84 -15.22
N ASP A 798 2.13 -5.94 -14.47
CA ASP A 798 1.86 -5.11 -13.30
C ASP A 798 2.27 -5.87 -12.04
N LEU A 799 3.11 -5.23 -11.23
CA LEU A 799 3.67 -5.79 -10.01
C LEU A 799 3.14 -5.02 -8.81
N CYS A 800 2.69 -5.72 -7.77
CA CYS A 800 2.28 -5.10 -6.51
C CYS A 800 2.57 -6.00 -5.31
N HIS A 801 3.27 -5.49 -4.30
CA HIS A 801 3.50 -6.24 -3.06
C HIS A 801 2.28 -6.11 -2.13
N LEU A 802 1.52 -7.17 -1.91
CA LEU A 802 0.26 -7.10 -1.16
C LEU A 802 0.45 -7.21 0.36
N GLY A 803 1.63 -7.64 0.80
CA GLY A 803 2.03 -7.72 2.19
C GLY A 803 2.53 -9.12 2.55
N GLY A 804 3.31 -9.27 3.62
CA GLY A 804 3.91 -10.56 3.94
C GLY A 804 4.85 -11.04 2.83
N ASP A 805 4.55 -12.20 2.28
CA ASP A 805 5.23 -12.79 1.12
C ASP A 805 4.35 -12.77 -0.14
N GLU A 806 3.20 -12.08 -0.08
CA GLU A 806 2.28 -11.97 -1.22
C GLU A 806 2.77 -10.90 -2.21
N VAL A 807 3.16 -11.35 -3.40
CA VAL A 807 3.55 -10.49 -4.52
C VAL A 807 2.68 -10.80 -5.74
N GLU A 808 1.85 -9.83 -6.11
CA GLU A 808 1.02 -9.87 -7.30
C GLU A 808 1.87 -9.60 -8.54
N ILE A 809 1.77 -10.48 -9.53
CA ILE A 809 2.38 -10.34 -10.87
C ILE A 809 1.28 -10.60 -11.88
N LEU A 810 0.71 -9.55 -12.47
CA LEU A 810 -0.40 -9.67 -13.43
C LEU A 810 0.05 -9.34 -14.83
N ILE A 811 -0.40 -10.13 -15.80
CA ILE A 811 -0.24 -9.83 -17.22
C ILE A 811 -1.30 -8.81 -17.61
N SER A 812 -0.88 -7.57 -17.87
CA SER A 812 -1.78 -6.53 -18.37
C SER A 812 -2.03 -6.68 -19.86
N LYS A 813 -1.00 -7.07 -20.63
CA LYS A 813 -1.08 -7.30 -22.07
C LYS A 813 0.12 -8.07 -22.62
N VAL A 814 -0.13 -8.92 -23.61
CA VAL A 814 0.89 -9.61 -24.41
C VAL A 814 0.91 -9.07 -25.84
N TYR A 815 2.10 -8.87 -26.38
CA TYR A 815 2.35 -8.45 -27.77
C TYR A 815 3.17 -9.50 -28.51
N LYS A 816 2.86 -9.70 -29.79
CA LYS A 816 3.79 -10.35 -30.71
C LYS A 816 4.96 -9.41 -30.98
N VAL A 817 6.15 -9.96 -31.22
CA VAL A 817 7.32 -9.13 -31.61
C VAL A 817 7.06 -8.32 -32.88
N SER A 818 6.18 -8.77 -33.78
CA SER A 818 5.74 -7.99 -34.96
C SER A 818 4.91 -6.74 -34.63
N GLU A 819 4.35 -6.65 -33.43
CA GLU A 819 3.55 -5.52 -32.92
C GLU A 819 4.41 -4.54 -32.10
N VAL A 820 5.72 -4.80 -32.02
CA VAL A 820 6.71 -3.95 -31.37
C VAL A 820 7.28 -2.97 -32.38
N SER A 821 7.23 -1.68 -32.05
CA SER A 821 7.79 -0.60 -32.86
C SER A 821 8.97 0.05 -32.14
N PHE A 822 10.08 0.27 -32.85
CA PHE A 822 11.21 1.05 -32.35
C PHE A 822 11.10 2.47 -32.90
N SER A 823 10.98 3.45 -32.01
CA SER A 823 10.89 4.88 -32.37
C SER A 823 12.22 5.59 -32.24
#